data_AF-A0A8J5Y1M6-F1
#
_entry.id   AF-A0A8J5Y1M6-F1
#
_cell.length_a   1.000
_cell.length_b   1.000
_cell.length_c   1.000
_cell.angle_alpha   90.00
_cell.angle_beta   90.00
_cell.angle_gamma   90.00
#
_symmetry.space_group_name_H-M   'P 1'
#
loop_
_entity.id
_entity.type
_entity.pdbx_description
1 polymer ?
#
loop_
_entity_poly.entity_id
_entity_poly.type
_entity_poly.pdbx_seq_one_letter_code
_entity_poly.pdbx_strand_id
1 'polypeptide(L)'
;MAGGKKDGKGGGGGANTDLKREEKLQAVVLADVCARKLRPATFDGPKALMPLANAPLLEYTLEFLCAGGVEEVFVFACHGTEAIQAYLRAVETRFFPTALRCIASRAPCFSAGDALREVYEANVIQGDFVLAPGDVVTNLYLPALIAAHRAARERDKDTLLTACFARIPYGHRIRPADDGALLVVDSASGRLLHYESMPDGLVRRTDADADAPLARAPRVELPLELLDAASATGAELRVRLDLFDLGVDVCTLEVLTLLVDNFDWAELRTDMLTSVLSSEILGKTIHVHEMGARSVGAAASAPYAARVSDWRTYVELSADVLARWSFPQVPDANLLSSMDAVAGQPGAPPVDGTQLGTTYRQSRGNAYAEEGVSLARSAQIGVRVLLGGGSSIGADARVTRSVLGRRCSIGDRTVVVDSVLWAGVTIGEGASVRGAVLCEGVVVGAGASIGAGCVLGRGVVVGAGVKLQSRTLYTRHAARALRPNLAGAAGAGAGEGSEGCADRWAEGDEDSEDAFSDDDEGADGAAPGGGERAATDAAGDAGLPADAHADAAHALGAGGSGFLHGHSPPAASCACARPRREPPLEPDDSDDGDGDGDGDGGGGALGGGDVFIENALDILAGMLEDNNAVDNIVLEVNALKFAYNRSVADCAAVSLQSLLARVQALALRAGGVESGQCGRKALLKSLKEGVHTWAALLRRYVTTGADQQKLIEALEELCEDALPWVADVFQFVMQALYDHDVLPEQAIVRWAAAADAAPAGSARKARRTQCAPFLTWLAEAESDSGDENEDD
;
A
#
# COMPACT_ATOMS: atom_id res chain seq x y z
N MET A 1 -12.86 43.45 79.76
CA MET A 1 -11.46 43.91 79.74
C MET A 1 -10.97 43.71 78.31
N ALA A 2 -11.19 44.67 77.42
CA ALA A 2 -10.30 45.80 77.12
C ALA A 2 -8.94 45.34 76.56
N GLY A 3 -8.72 45.58 75.26
CA GLY A 3 -7.42 45.40 74.63
C GLY A 3 -7.46 45.34 73.10
N GLY A 4 -7.77 46.46 72.45
CA GLY A 4 -7.59 46.63 71.00
C GLY A 4 -6.28 47.34 70.66
N LYS A 5 -5.64 46.85 69.58
CA LYS A 5 -4.68 47.48 68.65
C LYS A 5 -3.26 47.88 69.11
N LYS A 6 -2.27 47.28 68.44
CA LYS A 6 -1.19 48.04 67.76
C LYS A 6 -0.57 47.25 66.62
N ASP A 7 -0.59 47.88 65.45
CA ASP A 7 -0.01 47.46 64.18
C ASP A 7 1.53 47.44 64.22
N GLY A 8 2.12 46.44 63.56
CA GLY A 8 3.56 46.24 63.45
C GLY A 8 3.92 45.39 62.23
N LYS A 9 4.10 46.09 61.11
CA LYS A 9 4.68 45.71 59.80
C LYS A 9 5.64 44.50 59.82
N GLY A 10 5.35 43.47 59.01
CA GLY A 10 6.28 42.40 58.65
C GLY A 10 5.93 41.89 57.25
N GLY A 11 6.77 42.19 56.27
CA GLY A 11 6.55 41.84 54.86
C GLY A 11 6.61 40.33 54.64
N GLY A 12 5.57 39.78 54.02
CA GLY A 12 5.58 38.45 53.43
C GLY A 12 5.41 38.61 51.92
N GLY A 13 6.49 38.42 51.17
CA GLY A 13 6.44 38.30 49.72
C GLY A 13 5.55 37.12 49.36
N GLY A 14 4.51 37.36 48.56
CA GLY A 14 3.68 36.32 47.99
C GLY A 14 4.51 35.49 47.01
N ALA A 15 4.87 34.28 47.40
CA ALA A 15 5.21 33.24 46.45
C ALA A 15 3.89 32.77 45.82
N ASN A 16 3.64 33.23 44.60
CA ASN A 16 2.60 32.71 43.74
C ASN A 16 2.94 31.24 43.43
N THR A 17 2.39 30.30 44.21
CA THR A 17 2.44 28.88 43.86
C THR A 17 1.48 28.67 42.70
N ASP A 18 1.99 28.85 41.48
CA ASP A 18 1.32 28.37 40.28
C ASP A 18 1.06 26.87 40.48
N LEU A 19 -0.22 26.53 40.66
CA LEU A 19 -0.72 25.17 40.59
C LEU A 19 -0.47 24.68 39.16
N LYS A 20 0.74 24.18 38.88
CA LYS A 20 1.00 23.40 37.67
C LYS A 20 0.05 22.21 37.72
N ARG A 21 -1.04 22.29 36.95
CA ARG A 21 -1.89 21.14 36.66
C ARG A 21 -0.96 20.06 36.12
N GLU A 22 -0.81 18.94 36.83
CA GLU A 22 -0.05 17.82 36.28
C GLU A 22 -0.72 17.41 34.97
N GLU A 23 0.04 17.46 33.88
CA GLU A 23 -0.42 17.05 32.56
C GLU A 23 -0.69 15.55 32.61
N LYS A 24 -1.95 15.18 32.40
CA LYS A 24 -2.37 13.78 32.38
C LYS A 24 -1.71 13.08 31.21
N LEU A 25 -1.25 11.85 31.44
CA LEU A 25 -0.73 11.02 30.36
C LEU A 25 -1.89 10.52 29.49
N GLN A 26 -1.91 10.94 28.23
CA GLN A 26 -2.95 10.59 27.26
C GLN A 26 -2.42 9.56 26.26
N ALA A 27 -3.31 8.72 25.73
CA ALA A 27 -3.00 7.81 24.63
C ALA A 27 -4.10 7.82 23.56
N VAL A 28 -3.70 7.61 22.31
CA VAL A 28 -4.56 7.44 21.15
C VAL A 28 -4.41 6.01 20.64
N VAL A 29 -5.53 5.29 20.56
CA VAL A 29 -5.60 3.93 20.04
C VAL A 29 -6.33 3.93 18.71
N LEU A 30 -5.64 3.56 17.63
CA LEU A 30 -6.23 3.40 16.31
C LEU A 30 -6.86 2.01 16.20
N ALA A 31 -8.16 1.90 16.49
CA ALA A 31 -8.84 0.60 16.57
C ALA A 31 -9.17 -0.01 15.20
N ASP A 32 -9.37 0.82 14.18
CA ASP A 32 -9.64 0.34 12.83
C ASP A 32 -9.16 1.32 11.77
N VAL A 33 -7.97 1.07 11.24
CA VAL A 33 -7.44 1.73 10.04
C VAL A 33 -7.49 0.69 8.93
N CYS A 34 -8.59 0.67 8.17
CA CYS A 34 -8.79 -0.06 6.92
C CYS A 34 -8.12 -1.44 6.79
N ALA A 35 -8.35 -2.34 7.76
CA ALA A 35 -7.73 -3.67 7.77
C ALA A 35 -8.33 -4.62 6.70
N ARG A 36 -7.79 -4.57 5.46
CA ARG A 36 -8.22 -5.43 4.34
C ARG A 36 -7.64 -6.85 4.41
N LYS A 37 -6.45 -7.03 5.00
CA LYS A 37 -5.72 -8.33 5.03
C LYS A 37 -6.43 -9.43 5.82
N LEU A 38 -7.27 -9.05 6.78
CA LEU A 38 -8.05 -9.99 7.63
C LEU A 38 -9.48 -10.21 7.12
N ARG A 39 -9.78 -9.87 5.86
CA ARG A 39 -11.00 -10.35 5.20
C ARG A 39 -10.95 -11.89 5.19
N PRO A 40 -12.08 -12.58 5.43
CA PRO A 40 -13.45 -12.08 5.43
C PRO A 40 -13.97 -11.66 6.81
N ALA A 41 -13.20 -11.81 7.89
CA ALA A 41 -13.70 -11.56 9.23
C ALA A 41 -13.98 -10.07 9.49
N THR A 42 -13.20 -9.19 8.87
CA THR A 42 -13.37 -7.73 8.99
C THR A 42 -14.58 -7.17 8.24
N PHE A 43 -15.33 -7.98 7.48
CA PHE A 43 -16.62 -7.54 6.91
C PHE A 43 -17.73 -7.41 7.95
N ASP A 44 -17.71 -8.28 8.96
CA ASP A 44 -18.81 -8.38 9.95
C ASP A 44 -18.58 -7.53 11.20
N GLY A 45 -17.37 -6.99 11.37
CA GLY A 45 -16.99 -6.19 12.53
C GLY A 45 -15.54 -5.71 12.48
N PRO A 46 -15.17 -4.76 13.34
CA PRO A 46 -13.86 -4.13 13.32
C PRO A 46 -12.77 -5.09 13.81
N LYS A 47 -11.57 -4.92 13.25
CA LYS A 47 -10.38 -5.74 13.59
C LYS A 47 -10.10 -5.76 15.09
N ALA A 48 -10.18 -4.61 15.76
CA ALA A 48 -9.93 -4.48 17.20
C ALA A 48 -10.85 -5.36 18.07
N LEU A 49 -12.03 -5.75 17.59
CA LEU A 49 -12.93 -6.62 18.35
C LEU A 49 -12.75 -8.11 18.01
N MET A 50 -11.87 -8.49 17.09
CA MET A 50 -11.63 -9.91 16.81
C MET A 50 -11.12 -10.64 18.07
N PRO A 51 -11.63 -11.85 18.37
CA PRO A 51 -11.25 -12.56 19.58
C PRO A 51 -9.88 -13.23 19.42
N LEU A 52 -8.92 -12.93 20.29
CA LEU A 52 -7.65 -13.62 20.46
C LEU A 52 -7.69 -14.36 21.81
N ALA A 53 -7.59 -15.70 21.79
CA ALA A 53 -7.75 -16.54 22.98
C ALA A 53 -9.03 -16.20 23.79
N ASN A 54 -10.15 -16.00 23.07
CA ASN A 54 -11.49 -15.65 23.59
C ASN A 54 -11.63 -14.28 24.26
N ALA A 55 -10.66 -13.38 24.08
CA ALA A 55 -10.72 -11.98 24.49
C ALA A 55 -10.51 -11.05 23.28
N PRO A 56 -11.18 -9.89 23.17
CA PRO A 56 -10.97 -8.96 22.05
C PRO A 56 -9.54 -8.42 21.97
N LEU A 57 -9.01 -8.22 20.76
CA LEU A 57 -7.67 -7.66 20.53
C LEU A 57 -7.47 -6.30 21.22
N LEU A 58 -8.48 -5.44 21.19
CA LEU A 58 -8.46 -4.12 21.82
C LEU A 58 -8.11 -4.20 23.30
N GLU A 59 -8.59 -5.23 24.00
CA GLU A 59 -8.41 -5.37 25.44
C GLU A 59 -6.95 -5.64 25.81
N TYR A 60 -6.19 -6.37 24.98
CA TYR A 60 -4.76 -6.56 25.17
C TYR A 60 -4.00 -5.23 25.09
N THR A 61 -4.40 -4.35 24.17
CA THR A 61 -3.81 -3.01 24.04
C THR A 61 -4.21 -2.12 25.21
N LEU A 62 -5.48 -2.14 25.63
CA LEU A 62 -5.96 -1.35 26.77
C LEU A 62 -5.28 -1.77 28.08
N GLU A 63 -5.16 -3.06 28.36
CA GLU A 63 -4.45 -3.57 29.54
C GLU A 63 -2.97 -3.16 29.52
N PHE A 64 -2.32 -3.16 28.36
CA PHE A 64 -0.95 -2.67 28.21
C PHE A 64 -0.83 -1.17 28.55
N LEU A 65 -1.72 -0.32 28.02
CA LEU A 65 -1.71 1.12 28.26
C LEU A 65 -2.05 1.46 29.72
N CYS A 66 -3.04 0.78 30.30
CA CYS A 66 -3.45 0.99 31.69
C CYS A 66 -2.34 0.53 32.66
N ALA A 67 -1.72 -0.62 32.41
CA ALA A 67 -0.54 -1.06 33.18
C ALA A 67 0.66 -0.11 33.01
N GLY A 68 0.70 0.64 31.90
CA GLY A 68 1.67 1.69 31.63
C GLY A 68 1.43 3.01 32.36
N GLY A 69 0.31 3.16 33.08
CA GLY A 69 -0.02 4.37 33.83
C GLY A 69 -0.70 5.47 33.00
N VAL A 70 -1.30 5.13 31.86
CA VAL A 70 -2.10 6.07 31.06
C VAL A 70 -3.40 6.40 31.79
N GLU A 71 -3.74 7.69 31.86
CA GLU A 71 -4.93 8.17 32.58
C GLU A 71 -6.14 8.39 31.66
N GLU A 72 -5.92 8.78 30.41
CA GLU A 72 -6.99 8.97 29.42
C GLU A 72 -6.62 8.28 28.10
N VAL A 73 -7.51 7.42 27.60
CA VAL A 73 -7.33 6.70 26.34
C VAL A 73 -8.43 7.10 25.36
N PHE A 74 -8.04 7.56 24.18
CA PHE A 74 -8.92 7.91 23.07
C PHE A 74 -8.85 6.81 22.01
N VAL A 75 -9.93 6.05 21.85
CA VAL A 75 -10.05 4.99 20.84
C VAL A 75 -10.71 5.56 19.60
N PHE A 76 -9.97 5.65 18.51
CA PHE A 76 -10.47 6.11 17.21
C PHE A 76 -10.99 4.94 16.38
N ALA A 77 -12.20 5.09 15.82
CA ALA A 77 -12.86 4.03 15.07
C ALA A 77 -13.59 4.56 13.82
N CYS A 78 -13.25 4.02 12.65
CA CYS A 78 -13.88 4.31 11.36
C CYS A 78 -15.04 3.36 11.03
N HIS A 79 -14.81 2.05 11.22
CA HIS A 79 -15.79 1.01 10.97
C HIS A 79 -16.25 0.37 12.29
N GLY A 80 -17.52 -0.05 12.35
CA GLY A 80 -18.06 -0.74 13.53
C GLY A 80 -18.07 0.11 14.80
N THR A 81 -18.14 1.44 14.68
CA THR A 81 -18.00 2.39 15.80
C THR A 81 -19.03 2.16 16.90
N GLU A 82 -20.27 1.84 16.56
CA GLU A 82 -21.31 1.51 17.56
C GLU A 82 -20.93 0.31 18.43
N ALA A 83 -20.35 -0.73 17.81
CA ALA A 83 -19.90 -1.93 18.52
C ALA A 83 -18.72 -1.62 19.45
N ILE A 84 -17.76 -0.81 18.99
CA ILE A 84 -16.62 -0.37 19.81
C ILE A 84 -17.10 0.49 20.98
N GLN A 85 -17.99 1.45 20.74
CA GLN A 85 -18.57 2.28 21.80
C GLN A 85 -19.36 1.46 22.83
N ALA A 86 -20.17 0.51 22.37
CA ALA A 86 -20.90 -0.39 23.25
C ALA A 86 -19.94 -1.23 24.10
N TYR A 87 -18.87 -1.74 23.50
CA TYR A 87 -17.84 -2.49 24.20
C TYR A 87 -17.12 -1.65 25.26
N LEU A 88 -16.65 -0.44 24.91
CA LEU A 88 -15.96 0.45 25.84
C LEU A 88 -16.83 0.84 27.04
N ARG A 89 -18.13 1.11 26.82
CA ARG A 89 -19.08 1.37 27.91
C ARG A 89 -19.24 0.17 28.85
N ALA A 90 -19.21 -1.06 28.32
CA ALA A 90 -19.34 -2.26 29.14
C ALA A 90 -18.10 -2.53 30.02
N VAL A 91 -16.91 -2.19 29.54
CA VAL A 91 -15.64 -2.42 30.25
C VAL A 91 -15.13 -1.20 31.04
N GLU A 92 -15.80 -0.05 30.97
CA GLU A 92 -15.37 1.21 31.61
C GLU A 92 -15.05 1.05 33.11
N THR A 93 -15.90 0.32 33.84
CA THR A 93 -15.72 0.10 35.29
C THR A 93 -14.49 -0.74 35.64
N ARG A 94 -14.01 -1.59 34.71
CA ARG A 94 -12.84 -2.46 34.89
C ARG A 94 -11.54 -1.66 34.83
N PHE A 95 -11.46 -0.72 33.89
CA PHE A 95 -10.25 0.07 33.63
C PHE A 95 -10.14 1.31 34.50
N PHE A 96 -11.10 1.56 35.40
CA PHE A 96 -11.03 2.64 36.36
C PHE A 96 -9.73 2.54 37.21
N PRO A 97 -8.95 3.63 37.35
CA PRO A 97 -9.30 5.04 37.14
C PRO A 97 -9.08 5.61 35.73
N THR A 98 -8.55 4.83 34.78
CA THR A 98 -8.30 5.30 33.41
C THR A 98 -9.60 5.58 32.67
N ALA A 99 -9.73 6.79 32.11
CA ALA A 99 -10.91 7.19 31.35
C ALA A 99 -10.81 6.72 29.90
N LEU A 100 -11.80 5.96 29.43
CA LEU A 100 -11.89 5.48 28.05
C LEU A 100 -12.88 6.34 27.27
N ARG A 101 -12.45 6.92 26.15
CA ARG A 101 -13.31 7.71 25.25
C ARG A 101 -13.20 7.17 23.83
N CYS A 102 -14.31 7.16 23.11
CA CYS A 102 -14.33 6.79 21.70
C CYS A 102 -14.49 8.05 20.83
N ILE A 103 -13.67 8.16 19.80
CA ILE A 103 -13.80 9.18 18.75
C ILE A 103 -14.34 8.45 17.52
N ALA A 104 -15.55 8.84 17.13
CA ALA A 104 -16.21 8.33 15.94
C ALA A 104 -15.78 9.16 14.74
N SER A 105 -15.32 8.49 13.69
CA SER A 105 -14.98 9.08 12.40
C SER A 105 -16.20 9.78 11.79
N ARG A 106 -16.06 11.03 11.35
CA ARG A 106 -17.11 11.80 10.64
C ARG A 106 -17.21 11.41 9.16
N ALA A 107 -16.07 11.01 8.59
CA ALA A 107 -15.91 10.58 7.20
C ALA A 107 -15.22 9.21 7.16
N PRO A 108 -15.31 8.43 6.07
CA PRO A 108 -14.55 7.20 5.95
C PRO A 108 -13.05 7.52 5.86
N CYS A 109 -12.29 7.29 6.93
CA CYS A 109 -10.83 7.39 6.88
C CYS A 109 -10.24 6.12 6.28
N PHE A 110 -9.29 6.27 5.36
CA PHE A 110 -8.61 5.16 4.72
C PHE A 110 -7.20 4.93 5.24
N SER A 111 -6.62 5.93 5.92
CA SER A 111 -5.24 5.93 6.36
C SER A 111 -5.10 6.28 7.85
N ALA A 112 -3.92 6.04 8.41
CA ALA A 112 -3.61 6.41 9.80
C ALA A 112 -3.43 7.94 9.93
N GLY A 113 -2.93 8.60 8.88
CA GLY A 113 -2.78 10.05 8.81
C GLY A 113 -4.14 10.76 8.90
N ASP A 114 -5.14 10.31 8.14
CA ASP A 114 -6.50 10.86 8.19
C ASP A 114 -7.12 10.76 9.58
N ALA A 115 -6.94 9.60 10.22
CA ALA A 115 -7.42 9.37 11.58
C ALA A 115 -6.81 10.39 12.56
N LEU A 116 -5.50 10.66 12.45
CA LEU A 116 -4.81 11.60 13.32
C LEU A 116 -5.18 13.07 13.04
N ARG A 117 -5.47 13.43 11.78
CA ARG A 117 -6.01 14.76 11.44
C ARG A 117 -7.35 15.00 12.11
N GLU A 118 -8.25 14.02 12.07
CA GLU A 118 -9.56 14.14 12.74
C GLU A 118 -9.41 14.19 14.27
N VAL A 119 -8.48 13.42 14.84
CA VAL A 119 -8.15 13.50 16.27
C VAL A 119 -7.61 14.89 16.65
N TYR A 120 -6.83 15.53 15.77
CA TYR A 120 -6.36 16.89 15.96
C TYR A 120 -7.51 17.92 15.90
N GLU A 121 -8.43 17.79 14.94
CA GLU A 121 -9.63 18.63 14.86
C GLU A 121 -10.53 18.51 16.09
N ALA A 122 -10.56 17.34 16.73
CA ALA A 122 -11.29 17.13 17.97
C ALA A 122 -10.67 17.88 19.16
N ASN A 123 -9.42 18.33 19.05
CA ASN A 123 -8.68 19.12 20.04
C ASN A 123 -8.72 18.51 21.47
N VAL A 124 -8.60 17.18 21.55
CA VAL A 124 -8.68 16.43 22.81
C VAL A 124 -7.32 16.22 23.48
N ILE A 125 -6.24 16.35 22.73
CA ILE A 125 -4.87 16.07 23.17
C ILE A 125 -4.22 17.37 23.64
N GLN A 126 -3.60 17.35 24.82
CA GLN A 126 -3.07 18.55 25.48
C GLN A 126 -1.54 18.58 25.58
N GLY A 127 -0.85 17.46 25.33
CA GLY A 127 0.60 17.34 25.46
C GLY A 127 1.15 16.09 24.77
N ASP A 128 2.31 15.61 25.26
CA ASP A 128 2.93 14.37 24.77
C ASP A 128 1.97 13.19 24.99
N PHE A 129 1.75 12.38 23.96
CA PHE A 129 0.78 11.29 23.99
C PHE A 129 1.37 9.99 23.44
N VAL A 130 0.81 8.87 23.85
CA VAL A 130 1.18 7.54 23.34
C VAL A 130 0.26 7.19 22.17
N LEU A 131 0.83 6.92 21.00
CA LEU A 131 0.11 6.36 19.86
C LEU A 131 0.29 4.84 19.85
N ALA A 132 -0.81 4.11 19.74
CA ALA A 132 -0.78 2.66 19.57
C ALA A 132 -1.89 2.19 18.61
N PRO A 133 -1.69 1.13 17.84
CA PRO A 133 -2.79 0.49 17.12
C PRO A 133 -3.62 -0.38 18.08
N GLY A 134 -4.86 -0.71 17.71
CA GLY A 134 -5.76 -1.53 18.52
C GLY A 134 -5.53 -3.05 18.46
N ASP A 135 -4.39 -3.51 17.96
CA ASP A 135 -4.08 -4.92 17.67
C ASP A 135 -2.72 -5.38 18.19
N VAL A 136 -2.13 -4.63 19.15
CA VAL A 136 -0.82 -4.94 19.73
C VAL A 136 -0.97 -5.80 20.98
N VAL A 137 -0.11 -6.81 21.07
CA VAL A 137 0.05 -7.66 22.26
C VAL A 137 1.50 -7.60 22.70
N THR A 138 1.73 -7.00 23.86
CA THR A 138 3.07 -6.76 24.39
C THR A 138 3.07 -6.75 25.91
N ASN A 139 4.21 -7.12 26.51
CA ASN A 139 4.47 -6.94 27.94
C ASN A 139 5.59 -5.90 28.20
N LEU A 140 5.79 -4.99 27.24
CA LEU A 140 6.68 -3.83 27.35
C LEU A 140 6.34 -3.02 28.62
N TYR A 141 7.37 -2.48 29.25
CA TYR A 141 7.21 -1.48 30.30
C TYR A 141 7.13 -0.07 29.71
N LEU A 142 5.90 0.40 29.44
CA LEU A 142 5.63 1.70 28.83
C LEU A 142 6.31 2.90 29.54
N PRO A 143 6.42 2.97 30.88
CA PRO A 143 7.08 4.12 31.52
C PRO A 143 8.57 4.27 31.15
N ALA A 144 9.26 3.19 30.77
CA ALA A 144 10.63 3.30 30.28
C ALA A 144 10.70 4.00 28.91
N LEU A 145 9.73 3.72 28.03
CA LEU A 145 9.62 4.38 26.73
C LEU A 145 9.33 5.88 26.90
N ILE A 146 8.40 6.23 27.79
CA ILE A 146 8.07 7.64 28.09
C ILE A 146 9.27 8.36 28.72
N ALA A 147 9.99 7.73 29.65
CA ALA A 147 11.19 8.29 30.24
C ALA A 147 12.29 8.50 29.19
N ALA A 148 12.45 7.57 28.24
CA ALA A 148 13.39 7.71 27.14
C ALA A 148 13.01 8.89 26.23
N HIS A 149 11.73 9.05 25.89
CA HIS A 149 11.25 10.19 25.12
C HIS A 149 11.50 11.53 25.83
N ARG A 150 11.18 11.61 27.13
CA ARG A 150 11.45 12.81 27.94
C ARG A 150 12.93 13.15 28.00
N ALA A 151 13.79 12.14 28.15
CA ALA A 151 15.24 12.32 28.14
C ALA A 151 15.77 12.74 26.76
N ALA A 152 15.18 12.25 25.67
CA ALA A 152 15.48 12.72 24.32
C ALA A 152 15.08 14.19 24.15
N ARG A 153 13.86 14.56 24.56
CA ARG A 153 13.36 15.94 24.53
C ARG A 153 14.18 16.93 25.37
N GLU A 154 14.73 16.47 26.48
CA GLU A 154 15.61 17.29 27.33
C GLU A 154 16.96 17.58 26.64
N ARG A 155 17.47 16.64 25.84
CA ARG A 155 18.69 16.83 25.04
C ARG A 155 18.44 17.63 23.78
N ASP A 156 17.33 17.34 23.11
CA ASP A 156 16.94 17.94 21.85
C ASP A 156 15.46 18.34 21.90
N LYS A 157 15.22 19.65 21.82
CA LYS A 157 13.85 20.19 21.87
C LYS A 157 13.06 19.88 20.60
N ASP A 158 13.74 19.54 19.51
CA ASP A 158 13.14 19.24 18.21
C ASP A 158 12.81 17.75 18.02
N THR A 159 12.89 16.94 19.09
CA THR A 159 12.40 15.56 19.08
C THR A 159 10.88 15.51 18.91
N LEU A 160 10.42 15.02 17.76
CA LEU A 160 9.00 14.83 17.45
C LEU A 160 8.43 13.54 18.04
N LEU A 161 9.19 12.45 17.89
CA LEU A 161 8.70 11.09 18.04
C LEU A 161 9.77 10.20 18.67
N THR A 162 9.36 9.30 19.54
CA THR A 162 10.18 8.14 19.93
C THR A 162 9.44 6.85 19.62
N ALA A 163 9.95 6.11 18.63
CA ALA A 163 9.35 4.88 18.13
C ALA A 163 9.91 3.64 18.85
N CYS A 164 9.03 2.71 19.23
CA CYS A 164 9.41 1.52 19.97
C CYS A 164 9.67 0.32 19.05
N PHE A 165 10.88 -0.25 19.11
CA PHE A 165 11.28 -1.40 18.30
C PHE A 165 11.67 -2.60 19.15
N ALA A 166 11.24 -3.78 18.73
CA ALA A 166 11.52 -5.07 19.37
C ALA A 166 12.65 -5.81 18.67
N ARG A 167 13.59 -6.40 19.41
CA ARG A 167 14.64 -7.24 18.82
C ARG A 167 14.09 -8.62 18.48
N ILE A 168 13.71 -8.82 17.24
CA ILE A 168 13.15 -10.06 16.71
C ILE A 168 13.86 -10.35 15.38
N PRO A 169 14.67 -11.40 15.23
CA PRO A 169 15.40 -11.64 13.98
C PRO A 169 14.51 -11.69 12.75
N TYR A 170 15.06 -11.27 11.60
CA TYR A 170 14.36 -11.38 10.32
C TYR A 170 13.91 -12.82 10.05
N GLY A 171 12.71 -12.95 9.52
CA GLY A 171 12.09 -14.24 9.29
C GLY A 171 11.63 -14.96 10.56
N HIS A 172 11.55 -14.33 11.73
CA HIS A 172 10.86 -14.96 12.87
C HIS A 172 9.37 -15.20 12.56
N ARG A 173 8.75 -16.21 13.17
CA ARG A 173 7.36 -16.61 12.87
C ARG A 173 6.30 -15.52 13.11
N ILE A 174 6.58 -14.63 14.06
CA ILE A 174 5.69 -13.55 14.51
C ILE A 174 5.75 -12.33 13.59
N ARG A 175 6.81 -12.22 12.78
CA ARG A 175 6.93 -11.12 11.83
C ARG A 175 5.95 -11.36 10.67
N PRO A 176 5.18 -10.34 10.28
CA PRO A 176 4.46 -10.32 9.01
C PRO A 176 5.39 -10.62 7.83
N ALA A 177 4.80 -10.99 6.70
CA ALA A 177 5.60 -11.24 5.48
C ALA A 177 6.20 -9.93 4.92
N ASP A 178 5.43 -8.84 5.07
CA ASP A 178 5.63 -7.48 4.57
C ASP A 178 6.43 -6.55 5.49
N ASP A 179 6.92 -7.05 6.63
CA ASP A 179 7.54 -6.25 7.70
C ASP A 179 9.08 -6.19 7.60
N GLY A 180 9.60 -6.12 6.37
CA GLY A 180 11.02 -5.87 6.17
C GLY A 180 11.33 -4.40 6.39
N ALA A 181 11.70 -3.95 7.59
CA ALA A 181 12.18 -2.57 7.78
C ALA A 181 13.70 -2.54 7.97
N LEU A 182 14.38 -1.68 7.22
CA LEU A 182 15.79 -1.34 7.44
C LEU A 182 15.89 -0.03 8.23
N LEU A 183 16.64 -0.06 9.32
CA LEU A 183 16.90 1.12 10.14
C LEU A 183 18.38 1.43 10.20
N VAL A 184 18.73 2.70 10.04
CA VAL A 184 20.05 3.24 10.36
C VAL A 184 19.91 4.16 11.57
N VAL A 185 20.52 3.75 12.68
CA VAL A 185 20.41 4.42 13.97
C VAL A 185 21.78 4.85 14.46
N ASP A 186 21.88 6.05 15.03
CA ASP A 186 23.06 6.47 15.78
C ASP A 186 23.12 5.72 17.12
N SER A 187 24.23 5.01 17.36
CA SER A 187 24.43 4.25 18.59
C SER A 187 24.43 5.10 19.86
N ALA A 188 24.84 6.37 19.81
CA ALA A 188 25.03 7.18 21.01
C ALA A 188 23.74 7.88 21.44
N SER A 189 23.03 8.51 20.49
CA SER A 189 21.79 9.24 20.75
C SER A 189 20.53 8.39 20.60
N GLY A 190 20.61 7.25 19.92
CA GLY A 190 19.44 6.47 19.50
C GLY A 190 18.59 7.20 18.45
N ARG A 191 19.14 8.21 17.77
CA ARG A 191 18.45 8.94 16.70
C ARG A 191 18.32 8.08 15.45
N LEU A 192 17.13 8.08 14.86
CA LEU A 192 16.87 7.49 13.55
C LEU A 192 17.41 8.44 12.48
N LEU A 193 18.22 7.89 11.58
CA LEU A 193 18.84 8.65 10.50
C LEU A 193 18.29 8.24 9.13
N HIS A 194 17.96 6.97 8.97
CA HIS A 194 17.35 6.46 7.75
C HIS A 194 16.40 5.32 8.07
N TYR A 195 15.29 5.29 7.36
CA TYR A 195 14.24 4.28 7.43
C TYR A 195 13.83 3.92 6.01
N GLU A 196 13.84 2.63 5.70
CA GLU A 196 13.36 2.12 4.42
C GLU A 196 12.50 0.88 4.67
N SER A 197 11.31 0.87 4.08
CA SER A 197 10.48 -0.32 4.03
C SER A 197 10.90 -1.18 2.84
N MET A 198 11.41 -2.37 3.11
CA MET A 198 11.84 -3.34 2.11
C MET A 198 10.61 -3.99 1.46
N PRO A 199 10.52 -4.00 0.12
CA PRO A 199 9.44 -4.66 -0.58
C PRO A 199 9.48 -6.19 -0.36
N ASP A 200 8.30 -6.81 -0.51
CA ASP A 200 8.07 -8.26 -0.42
C ASP A 200 8.97 -9.01 -1.42
N GLY A 201 10.16 -9.42 -0.98
CA GLY A 201 11.16 -9.99 -1.88
C GLY A 201 12.42 -10.55 -1.23
N LEU A 202 12.68 -10.26 0.06
CA LEU A 202 13.68 -11.00 0.83
C LEU A 202 13.09 -12.36 1.29
N VAL A 203 12.49 -13.08 0.35
CA VAL A 203 11.86 -14.38 0.57
C VAL A 203 12.82 -15.27 1.32
N ARG A 204 12.37 -15.77 2.48
CA ARG A 204 12.98 -16.93 3.15
C ARG A 204 13.24 -18.00 2.09
N ARG A 205 14.50 -18.20 1.70
CA ARG A 205 14.89 -19.43 1.03
C ARG A 205 14.43 -20.58 1.92
N THR A 206 13.45 -21.33 1.45
CA THR A 206 13.26 -22.66 2.00
C THR A 206 14.37 -23.55 1.45
N ASP A 207 14.70 -24.65 2.13
CA ASP A 207 15.74 -25.58 1.67
C ASP A 207 15.47 -26.14 0.25
N ALA A 208 14.26 -25.93 -0.29
CA ALA A 208 13.85 -26.30 -1.64
C ALA A 208 14.31 -25.32 -2.74
N ASP A 209 14.69 -24.08 -2.41
CA ASP A 209 14.99 -23.01 -3.38
C ASP A 209 16.51 -22.72 -3.51
N ALA A 210 17.35 -23.64 -3.02
CA ALA A 210 18.81 -23.47 -2.95
C ALA A 210 19.49 -23.36 -4.34
N ASP A 211 18.85 -23.89 -5.38
CA ASP A 211 19.41 -24.00 -6.73
C ASP A 211 18.88 -22.95 -7.73
N ALA A 212 17.92 -22.11 -7.34
CA ALA A 212 17.42 -21.04 -8.21
C ALA A 212 18.44 -19.88 -8.29
N PRO A 213 18.78 -19.37 -9.50
CA PRO A 213 19.70 -18.26 -9.67
C PRO A 213 19.15 -16.99 -9.02
N LEU A 214 20.05 -16.19 -8.44
CA LEU A 214 19.80 -14.95 -7.72
C LEU A 214 19.18 -13.89 -8.66
N ALA A 215 17.90 -14.02 -9.00
CA ALA A 215 17.17 -13.03 -9.78
C ALA A 215 17.01 -11.79 -8.88
N ARG A 216 17.94 -10.84 -9.02
CA ARG A 216 18.03 -9.54 -8.34
C ARG A 216 17.67 -9.59 -6.85
N ALA A 217 18.63 -9.98 -6.01
CA ALA A 217 18.50 -9.70 -4.57
C ALA A 217 18.20 -8.20 -4.38
N PRO A 218 17.22 -7.84 -3.52
CA PRO A 218 16.88 -6.44 -3.29
C PRO A 218 18.13 -5.71 -2.79
N ARG A 219 18.44 -4.60 -3.43
CA ARG A 219 19.54 -3.71 -3.05
C ARG A 219 18.96 -2.55 -2.25
N VAL A 220 19.70 -2.12 -1.26
CA VAL A 220 19.37 -0.96 -0.44
C VAL A 220 20.37 0.14 -0.78
N GLU A 221 19.86 1.33 -1.06
CA GLU A 221 20.66 2.51 -1.37
C GLU A 221 20.67 3.45 -0.16
N LEU A 222 21.82 3.54 0.51
CA LEU A 222 21.99 4.44 1.65
C LEU A 222 22.60 5.77 1.20
N PRO A 223 21.98 6.93 1.53
CA PRO A 223 22.54 8.23 1.19
C PRO A 223 23.92 8.44 1.82
N LEU A 224 24.88 8.93 1.03
CA LEU A 224 26.24 9.21 1.51
C LEU A 224 26.29 10.32 2.56
N GLU A 225 25.33 11.25 2.53
CA GLU A 225 25.18 12.35 3.49
C GLU A 225 25.11 11.85 4.94
N LEU A 226 24.59 10.63 5.16
CA LEU A 226 24.56 9.99 6.48
C LEU A 226 25.96 9.72 7.02
N LEU A 227 26.88 9.31 6.13
CA LEU A 227 28.27 9.04 6.48
C LEU A 227 29.03 10.34 6.74
N ASP A 228 28.75 11.38 5.95
CA ASP A 228 29.35 12.71 6.14
C ASP A 228 28.92 13.31 7.48
N ALA A 229 27.62 13.27 7.80
CA ALA A 229 27.07 13.73 9.08
C ALA A 229 27.63 12.93 10.27
N ALA A 230 27.77 11.61 10.12
CA ALA A 230 28.36 10.76 11.14
C ALA A 230 29.87 11.05 11.34
N SER A 231 30.60 11.31 10.26
CA SER A 231 32.03 11.65 10.32
C SER A 231 32.27 12.98 11.03
N ALA A 232 31.41 13.98 10.79
CA ALA A 232 31.49 15.29 11.43
C ALA A 232 31.21 15.22 12.94
N THR A 233 30.30 14.33 13.35
CA THR A 233 29.88 14.18 14.75
C THR A 233 30.70 13.12 15.51
N GLY A 234 31.46 12.27 14.80
CA GLY A 234 32.13 11.10 15.36
C GLY A 234 31.16 10.00 15.81
N ALA A 235 29.96 9.94 15.21
CA ALA A 235 28.90 9.02 15.60
C ALA A 235 29.11 7.62 15.02
N GLU A 236 28.80 6.58 15.82
CA GLU A 236 28.81 5.19 15.35
C GLU A 236 27.43 4.85 14.76
N LEU A 237 27.38 4.64 13.45
CA LEU A 237 26.17 4.23 12.73
C LEU A 237 25.94 2.72 12.84
N ARG A 238 24.71 2.32 13.15
CA ARG A 238 24.29 0.92 13.13
C ARG A 238 23.15 0.71 12.15
N VAL A 239 23.42 -0.15 11.18
CA VAL A 239 22.43 -0.65 10.22
C VAL A 239 21.77 -1.91 10.82
N ARG A 240 20.45 -1.91 10.99
CA ARG A 240 19.71 -2.95 11.72
C ARG A 240 18.55 -3.48 10.87
N LEU A 241 18.49 -4.80 10.76
CA LEU A 241 17.39 -5.58 10.15
C LEU A 241 16.69 -6.51 11.17
N ASP A 242 17.22 -6.59 12.39
CA ASP A 242 16.72 -7.42 13.49
C ASP A 242 15.64 -6.72 14.33
N LEU A 243 15.29 -5.47 14.01
CA LEU A 243 14.29 -4.69 14.72
C LEU A 243 12.90 -4.84 14.07
N PHE A 244 11.91 -5.19 14.89
CA PHE A 244 10.50 -5.38 14.54
C PHE A 244 9.72 -4.17 15.03
N ASP A 245 8.87 -3.60 14.17
CA ASP A 245 8.06 -2.44 14.53
C ASP A 245 6.77 -2.86 15.24
N LEU A 246 6.58 -2.32 16.44
CA LEU A 246 5.32 -2.50 17.19
C LEU A 246 4.26 -1.46 16.77
N GLY A 247 4.69 -0.36 16.17
CA GLY A 247 3.97 0.90 16.00
C GLY A 247 3.33 1.44 17.26
N VAL A 248 3.99 1.22 18.40
CA VAL A 248 3.71 1.96 19.63
C VAL A 248 4.74 3.07 19.72
N ASP A 249 4.26 4.30 19.68
CA ASP A 249 5.11 5.49 19.65
C ASP A 249 4.73 6.47 20.75
N VAL A 250 5.71 7.24 21.21
CA VAL A 250 5.45 8.43 22.04
C VAL A 250 5.66 9.65 21.16
N CYS A 251 4.57 10.37 20.92
CA CYS A 251 4.50 11.51 20.03
C CYS A 251 4.37 12.80 20.83
N THR A 252 4.98 13.87 20.31
CA THR A 252 4.65 15.24 20.72
C THR A 252 3.40 15.73 19.99
N LEU A 253 2.79 16.81 20.48
CA LEU A 253 1.65 17.45 19.83
C LEU A 253 1.98 17.98 18.42
N GLU A 254 3.25 18.31 18.16
CA GLU A 254 3.73 18.79 16.85
C GLU A 254 3.55 17.76 15.72
N VAL A 255 3.52 16.47 16.04
CA VAL A 255 3.26 15.42 15.04
C VAL A 255 1.89 15.62 14.39
N LEU A 256 0.89 16.01 15.18
CA LEU A 256 -0.47 16.23 14.69
C LEU A 256 -0.57 17.50 13.85
N THR A 257 0.16 18.56 14.21
CA THR A 257 0.19 19.79 13.42
C THR A 257 0.85 19.55 12.06
N LEU A 258 1.97 18.81 12.04
CA LEU A 258 2.67 18.47 10.80
C LEU A 258 1.84 17.58 9.88
N LEU A 259 1.02 16.68 10.42
CA LEU A 259 0.11 15.84 9.64
C LEU A 259 -1.03 16.65 8.98
N VAL A 260 -1.46 17.75 9.59
CA VAL A 260 -2.45 18.65 8.99
C VAL A 260 -1.83 19.50 7.89
N ASP A 261 -0.60 19.96 8.09
CA ASP A 261 0.12 20.77 7.09
C ASP A 261 0.51 19.91 5.87
N ASN A 262 0.90 18.65 6.08
CA ASN A 262 1.28 17.70 5.03
C ASN A 262 0.16 16.67 4.82
N PHE A 263 -0.78 16.99 3.93
CA PHE A 263 -1.95 16.13 3.65
C PHE A 263 -1.58 14.84 2.89
N ASP A 264 -0.43 14.80 2.23
CA ASP A 264 0.06 13.66 1.45
C ASP A 264 0.49 12.47 2.32
N TRP A 265 0.70 12.69 3.62
CA TRP A 265 1.06 11.62 4.55
C TRP A 265 -0.14 10.74 4.89
N ALA A 266 -0.18 9.53 4.35
CA ALA A 266 -1.19 8.52 4.65
C ALA A 266 -0.74 7.62 5.81
N GLU A 267 0.52 7.17 5.79
CA GLU A 267 1.10 6.31 6.82
C GLU A 267 2.25 6.99 7.57
N LEU A 268 2.32 6.75 8.89
CA LEU A 268 3.37 7.36 9.71
C LEU A 268 4.76 6.82 9.39
N ARG A 269 4.88 5.58 8.90
CA ARG A 269 6.17 4.91 8.71
C ARG A 269 6.77 5.17 7.34
N THR A 270 6.02 4.91 6.28
CA THR A 270 6.52 5.07 4.91
C THR A 270 6.62 6.53 4.52
N ASP A 271 5.67 7.36 4.91
CA ASP A 271 5.56 8.73 4.39
C ASP A 271 6.19 9.70 5.38
N MET A 272 5.65 9.76 6.60
CA MET A 272 6.10 10.74 7.60
C MET A 272 7.55 10.52 8.03
N LEU A 273 7.99 9.29 8.35
CA LEU A 273 9.40 9.09 8.73
C LEU A 273 10.34 9.42 7.57
N THR A 274 10.03 8.98 6.36
CA THR A 274 10.89 9.19 5.19
C THR A 274 11.00 10.68 4.87
N SER A 275 9.88 11.43 4.84
CA SER A 275 9.89 12.89 4.62
C SER A 275 10.59 13.68 5.73
N VAL A 276 10.44 13.28 6.99
CA VAL A 276 11.15 13.95 8.11
C VAL A 276 12.65 13.68 8.04
N LEU A 277 13.07 12.51 7.57
CA LEU A 277 14.48 12.13 7.45
C LEU A 277 15.13 12.66 6.15
N SER A 278 14.38 12.88 5.07
CA SER A 278 14.88 13.38 3.78
C SER A 278 15.13 14.89 3.75
N SER A 279 14.94 15.61 4.87
CA SER A 279 15.14 17.05 5.05
C SER A 279 14.05 17.96 4.48
N GLU A 280 12.89 17.43 4.09
CA GLU A 280 11.73 18.24 3.67
C GLU A 280 11.18 19.08 4.84
N ILE A 281 11.37 18.62 6.07
CA ILE A 281 10.82 19.24 7.27
C ILE A 281 11.92 19.66 8.24
N LEU A 282 11.78 20.89 8.72
CA LEU A 282 12.77 21.69 9.42
C LEU A 282 13.41 21.00 10.64
N GLY A 283 14.56 20.33 10.46
CA GLY A 283 15.50 19.97 11.53
C GLY A 283 14.96 19.07 12.65
N LYS A 284 13.78 18.47 12.45
CA LYS A 284 13.11 17.65 13.46
C LYS A 284 13.76 16.28 13.58
N THR A 285 13.75 15.72 14.80
CA THR A 285 14.44 14.47 15.11
C THR A 285 13.48 13.39 15.58
N ILE A 286 13.77 12.16 15.15
CA ILE A 286 13.06 10.95 15.55
C ILE A 286 14.04 10.05 16.29
N HIS A 287 13.62 9.50 17.41
CA HIS A 287 14.42 8.57 18.20
C HIS A 287 13.85 7.16 18.17
N VAL A 288 14.72 6.16 18.21
CA VAL A 288 14.36 4.75 18.33
C VAL A 288 14.65 4.29 19.75
N HIS A 289 13.64 3.74 20.39
CA HIS A 289 13.80 3.03 21.65
C HIS A 289 13.80 1.52 21.40
N GLU A 290 14.97 0.91 21.50
CA GLU A 290 15.08 -0.54 21.49
C GLU A 290 14.54 -1.11 22.80
N MET A 291 13.66 -2.12 22.71
CA MET A 291 13.15 -2.81 23.89
C MET A 291 14.30 -3.42 24.71
N GLY A 292 14.57 -2.83 25.87
CA GLY A 292 15.55 -3.35 26.83
C GLY A 292 15.06 -4.62 27.55
N ALA A 293 15.98 -5.52 27.87
CA ALA A 293 15.68 -6.63 28.77
C ALA A 293 15.33 -6.07 30.16
N ARG A 294 14.25 -6.56 30.78
CA ARG A 294 13.90 -6.18 32.16
C ARG A 294 15.04 -6.60 33.10
N SER A 295 15.61 -5.66 33.84
CA SER A 295 16.41 -5.95 35.02
C SER A 295 15.51 -6.06 36.26
N VAL A 296 14.60 -7.03 36.27
CA VAL A 296 13.83 -7.37 37.48
C VAL A 296 14.03 -8.85 37.75
N GLY A 297 14.98 -9.17 38.63
CA GLY A 297 15.32 -10.55 38.99
C GLY A 297 16.31 -11.24 38.03
N ALA A 298 16.87 -12.36 38.47
CA ALA A 298 18.07 -13.03 37.93
C ALA A 298 17.98 -13.62 36.50
N ALA A 299 16.98 -13.27 35.70
CA ALA A 299 16.88 -13.67 34.30
C ALA A 299 16.37 -12.49 33.45
N ALA A 300 17.30 -11.81 32.80
CA ALA A 300 17.02 -10.74 31.85
C ALA A 300 16.38 -11.33 30.58
N SER A 301 15.07 -11.55 30.59
CA SER A 301 14.33 -11.94 29.38
C SER A 301 13.89 -10.68 28.64
N ALA A 302 14.07 -10.69 27.32
CA ALA A 302 13.49 -9.66 26.45
C ALA A 302 11.96 -9.68 26.58
N PRO A 303 11.30 -8.50 26.56
CA PRO A 303 9.85 -8.43 26.51
C PRO A 303 9.34 -9.03 25.19
N TYR A 304 8.13 -9.58 25.25
CA TYR A 304 7.41 -10.11 24.12
C TYR A 304 6.66 -8.98 23.41
N ALA A 305 6.67 -9.02 22.09
CA ALA A 305 6.11 -7.99 21.22
C ALA A 305 5.58 -8.63 19.95
N ALA A 306 4.31 -8.38 19.65
CA ALA A 306 3.65 -8.87 18.46
C ALA A 306 2.49 -7.95 18.04
N ARG A 307 2.19 -7.96 16.74
CA ARG A 307 1.06 -7.27 16.12
C ARG A 307 0.32 -8.25 15.21
N VAL A 308 -0.98 -8.05 15.04
CA VAL A 308 -1.81 -8.87 14.14
C VAL A 308 -2.01 -8.17 12.80
N SER A 309 -1.16 -8.43 11.81
CA SER A 309 -1.37 -7.94 10.43
C SER A 309 -2.23 -8.91 9.61
N ASP A 310 -1.82 -10.19 9.61
CA ASP A 310 -2.33 -11.25 8.75
C ASP A 310 -2.84 -12.45 9.54
N TRP A 311 -3.60 -13.32 8.87
CA TRP A 311 -4.07 -14.59 9.43
C TRP A 311 -2.94 -15.47 9.98
N ARG A 312 -1.76 -15.44 9.36
CA ARG A 312 -0.58 -16.16 9.86
C ARG A 312 -0.13 -15.61 11.21
N THR A 313 0.05 -14.30 11.31
CA THR A 313 0.45 -13.65 12.58
C THR A 313 -0.59 -13.86 13.66
N TYR A 314 -1.88 -13.85 13.31
CA TYR A 314 -2.98 -14.11 14.24
C TYR A 314 -2.93 -15.54 14.84
N VAL A 315 -2.69 -16.56 14.03
CA VAL A 315 -2.59 -17.96 14.49
C VAL A 315 -1.33 -18.18 15.34
N GLU A 316 -0.19 -17.63 14.92
CA GLU A 316 1.06 -17.72 15.68
C GLU A 316 0.97 -16.98 17.01
N LEU A 317 0.40 -15.78 17.02
CA LEU A 317 0.15 -15.01 18.22
C LEU A 317 -0.78 -15.75 19.19
N SER A 318 -1.84 -16.38 18.67
CA SER A 318 -2.73 -17.23 19.47
C SER A 318 -1.96 -18.34 20.17
N ALA A 319 -1.05 -19.01 19.44
CA ALA A 319 -0.20 -20.06 20.00
C ALA A 319 0.79 -19.54 21.04
N ASP A 320 1.33 -18.34 20.85
CA ASP A 320 2.30 -17.70 21.75
C ASP A 320 1.65 -17.22 23.06
N VAL A 321 0.42 -16.68 23.00
CA VAL A 321 -0.40 -16.35 24.18
C VAL A 321 -0.67 -17.61 25.01
N LEU A 322 -1.06 -18.73 24.38
CA LEU A 322 -1.26 -20.01 25.09
C LEU A 322 0.03 -20.55 25.69
N ALA A 323 1.16 -20.31 25.03
CA ALA A 323 2.48 -20.68 25.52
C ALA A 323 3.05 -19.73 26.59
N ARG A 324 2.30 -18.68 26.98
CA ARG A 324 2.62 -17.70 28.04
C ARG A 324 3.77 -16.76 27.72
N TRP A 325 4.08 -16.54 26.44
CA TRP A 325 5.08 -15.53 26.07
C TRP A 325 4.62 -14.10 26.44
N SER A 326 3.31 -13.84 26.38
CA SER A 326 2.68 -12.56 26.70
C SER A 326 2.42 -12.31 28.19
N PHE A 327 3.00 -13.09 29.12
CA PHE A 327 2.76 -12.90 30.56
C PHE A 327 3.05 -11.44 30.99
N PRO A 328 2.14 -10.77 31.73
CA PRO A 328 0.99 -11.30 32.48
C PRO A 328 -0.33 -11.42 31.70
N GLN A 329 -0.40 -10.98 30.45
CA GLN A 329 -1.60 -11.06 29.60
C GLN A 329 -1.80 -12.49 29.09
N VAL A 330 -2.24 -13.37 29.97
CA VAL A 330 -2.49 -14.79 29.70
C VAL A 330 -3.89 -15.20 30.18
N PRO A 331 -4.53 -16.20 29.55
CA PRO A 331 -5.92 -16.56 29.86
C PRO A 331 -6.16 -16.92 31.33
N ASP A 332 -5.23 -17.61 32.00
CA ASP A 332 -5.35 -18.00 33.41
C ASP A 332 -5.27 -16.84 34.40
N ALA A 333 -4.72 -15.70 33.98
CA ALA A 333 -4.73 -14.51 34.81
C ALA A 333 -6.14 -13.89 34.90
N ASN A 334 -7.05 -14.28 33.99
CA ASN A 334 -8.42 -13.79 33.89
C ASN A 334 -8.49 -12.24 33.87
N LEU A 335 -7.41 -11.63 33.37
CA LEU A 335 -7.24 -10.20 33.16
C LEU A 335 -7.94 -9.71 31.90
N LEU A 336 -8.72 -10.55 31.22
CA LEU A 336 -9.44 -10.14 30.02
C LEU A 336 -10.91 -10.51 30.15
N SER A 337 -11.75 -9.65 29.62
CA SER A 337 -13.21 -9.73 29.63
C SER A 337 -13.68 -10.61 28.50
N SER A 338 -14.84 -11.21 28.70
CA SER A 338 -15.45 -11.98 27.64
C SER A 338 -16.27 -11.15 26.67
N MET A 339 -16.12 -11.44 25.38
CA MET A 339 -16.85 -10.78 24.30
C MET A 339 -18.39 -10.95 24.42
N ASP A 340 -18.84 -12.05 25.02
CA ASP A 340 -20.27 -12.37 25.22
C ASP A 340 -20.99 -11.42 26.18
N ALA A 341 -20.27 -10.79 27.11
CA ALA A 341 -20.88 -9.92 28.09
C ALA A 341 -21.34 -8.58 27.49
N VAL A 342 -20.88 -8.26 26.28
CA VAL A 342 -21.24 -7.03 25.54
C VAL A 342 -22.32 -7.29 24.49
N ALA A 343 -22.40 -8.52 23.94
CA ALA A 343 -23.42 -8.95 22.98
C ALA A 343 -24.79 -9.19 23.64
N GLY A 344 -25.20 -8.29 24.56
CA GLY A 344 -26.53 -8.27 25.12
C GLY A 344 -27.56 -8.29 23.99
N GLN A 345 -28.44 -9.29 24.00
CA GLN A 345 -29.64 -9.26 23.18
C GLN A 345 -30.33 -7.90 23.36
N PRO A 346 -30.92 -7.30 22.31
CA PRO A 346 -31.70 -6.08 22.49
C PRO A 346 -32.78 -6.32 23.56
N GLY A 347 -32.62 -5.68 24.74
CA GLY A 347 -33.52 -5.81 25.89
C GLY A 347 -32.98 -6.53 27.14
N ALA A 348 -31.73 -7.02 27.17
CA ALA A 348 -31.15 -7.61 28.38
C ALA A 348 -30.69 -6.52 29.39
N PRO A 349 -30.89 -6.71 30.71
CA PRO A 349 -30.43 -5.75 31.72
C PRO A 349 -28.89 -5.65 31.71
N PRO A 350 -28.31 -4.49 32.08
CA PRO A 350 -26.87 -4.32 32.18
C PRO A 350 -26.32 -5.36 33.16
N VAL A 351 -25.39 -6.17 32.69
CA VAL A 351 -24.73 -7.20 33.51
C VAL A 351 -23.79 -6.47 34.47
N ASP A 352 -23.97 -6.66 35.78
CA ASP A 352 -23.10 -6.07 36.80
C ASP A 352 -21.63 -6.43 36.50
N GLY A 353 -20.75 -5.42 36.50
CA GLY A 353 -19.35 -5.50 36.04
C GLY A 353 -18.46 -6.56 36.70
N THR A 354 -18.95 -7.20 37.77
CA THR A 354 -18.27 -8.30 38.47
C THR A 354 -18.40 -9.67 37.78
N GLN A 355 -19.28 -9.81 36.77
CA GLN A 355 -19.48 -11.06 36.01
C GLN A 355 -18.83 -11.04 34.61
N LEU A 356 -18.08 -9.99 34.25
CA LEU A 356 -17.40 -9.89 32.94
C LEU A 356 -16.09 -10.67 32.85
N GLY A 357 -15.53 -11.06 34.00
CA GLY A 357 -14.26 -11.79 34.08
C GLY A 357 -14.35 -13.19 33.46
N THR A 358 -13.32 -13.57 32.73
CA THR A 358 -13.12 -14.96 32.30
C THR A 358 -12.79 -15.85 33.51
N THR A 359 -13.04 -17.16 33.42
CA THR A 359 -12.83 -18.10 34.55
C THR A 359 -11.89 -19.26 34.18
N TYR A 360 -10.88 -18.99 33.35
CA TYR A 360 -9.93 -20.00 32.90
C TYR A 360 -9.06 -20.51 34.05
N ARG A 361 -8.90 -21.84 34.07
CA ARG A 361 -7.92 -22.54 34.90
C ARG A 361 -6.90 -23.25 34.01
N GLN A 362 -5.62 -23.09 34.35
CA GLN A 362 -4.52 -23.76 33.65
C GLN A 362 -4.31 -25.18 34.17
N SER A 363 -4.13 -26.12 33.25
CA SER A 363 -3.70 -27.49 33.46
C SER A 363 -2.35 -27.76 32.78
N ARG A 364 -1.72 -28.90 33.09
CA ARG A 364 -0.43 -29.30 32.50
C ARG A 364 -0.50 -29.32 30.97
N GLY A 365 0.61 -28.98 30.32
CA GLY A 365 0.68 -28.89 28.87
C GLY A 365 0.04 -27.63 28.29
N ASN A 366 -0.14 -26.57 29.10
CA ASN A 366 -0.79 -25.31 28.70
C ASN A 366 -2.21 -25.53 28.15
N ALA A 367 -2.96 -26.39 28.83
CA ALA A 367 -4.39 -26.55 28.58
C ALA A 367 -5.17 -25.60 29.50
N TYR A 368 -6.07 -24.81 28.94
CA TYR A 368 -6.91 -23.85 29.66
C TYR A 368 -8.36 -24.26 29.51
N ALA A 369 -9.10 -24.31 30.62
CA ALA A 369 -10.52 -24.61 30.60
C ALA A 369 -11.28 -23.62 31.46
N GLU A 370 -12.35 -23.08 30.89
CA GLU A 370 -13.31 -22.23 31.59
C GLU A 370 -14.35 -23.07 32.36
N GLU A 371 -15.09 -22.44 33.27
CA GLU A 371 -16.21 -23.09 33.94
C GLU A 371 -17.37 -23.40 32.97
N GLY A 372 -18.08 -24.50 33.21
CA GLY A 372 -19.21 -24.92 32.36
C GLY A 372 -18.83 -25.69 31.08
N VAL A 373 -17.58 -26.09 30.90
CA VAL A 373 -17.17 -27.00 29.81
C VAL A 373 -17.60 -28.44 30.12
N SER A 374 -18.26 -29.10 29.15
CA SER A 374 -18.64 -30.51 29.26
C SER A 374 -17.74 -31.39 28.39
N LEU A 375 -17.02 -32.32 29.04
CA LEU A 375 -16.06 -33.21 28.41
C LEU A 375 -16.56 -34.65 28.46
N ALA A 376 -16.69 -35.32 27.32
CA ALA A 376 -16.94 -36.75 27.29
C ALA A 376 -15.77 -37.54 27.88
N ARG A 377 -16.05 -38.69 28.51
CA ARG A 377 -15.05 -39.50 29.24
C ARG A 377 -13.91 -39.99 28.34
N SER A 378 -14.18 -40.26 27.06
CA SER A 378 -13.18 -40.74 26.11
C SER A 378 -12.53 -39.64 25.27
N ALA A 379 -12.89 -38.36 25.48
CA ALA A 379 -12.30 -37.24 24.77
C ALA A 379 -10.81 -37.07 25.10
N GLN A 380 -10.00 -36.76 24.09
CA GLN A 380 -8.56 -36.60 24.19
C GLN A 380 -8.19 -35.12 24.01
N ILE A 381 -7.82 -34.45 25.11
CA ILE A 381 -7.32 -33.08 25.09
C ILE A 381 -5.79 -33.11 25.12
N GLY A 382 -5.18 -32.55 24.07
CA GLY A 382 -3.73 -32.44 23.91
C GLY A 382 -3.13 -31.21 24.58
N VAL A 383 -1.94 -30.84 24.12
CA VAL A 383 -1.20 -29.66 24.62
C VAL A 383 -1.65 -28.38 23.92
N ARG A 384 -1.47 -27.22 24.59
CA ARG A 384 -1.79 -25.88 24.08
C ARG A 384 -3.23 -25.79 23.56
N VAL A 385 -4.18 -26.14 24.42
CA VAL A 385 -5.61 -26.10 24.10
C VAL A 385 -6.29 -25.08 24.99
N LEU A 386 -7.21 -24.29 24.44
CA LEU A 386 -8.07 -23.41 25.23
C LEU A 386 -9.53 -23.78 24.99
N LEU A 387 -10.28 -24.00 26.07
CA LEU A 387 -11.68 -24.41 26.06
C LEU A 387 -12.54 -23.29 26.67
N GLY A 388 -13.30 -22.58 25.83
CA GLY A 388 -14.27 -21.58 26.28
C GLY A 388 -15.49 -22.19 26.97
N GLY A 389 -16.09 -21.43 27.87
CA GLY A 389 -17.24 -21.83 28.68
C GLY A 389 -18.48 -22.21 27.85
N GLY A 390 -19.27 -23.13 28.39
CA GLY A 390 -20.48 -23.65 27.73
C GLY A 390 -20.23 -24.51 26.49
N SER A 391 -18.97 -24.87 26.22
CA SER A 391 -18.62 -25.75 25.10
C SER A 391 -18.77 -27.23 25.47
N SER A 392 -19.22 -28.04 24.52
CA SER A 392 -19.40 -29.49 24.64
C SER A 392 -18.45 -30.24 23.71
N ILE A 393 -17.78 -31.26 24.26
CA ILE A 393 -16.83 -32.10 23.52
C ILE A 393 -17.31 -33.55 23.54
N GLY A 394 -17.60 -34.07 22.34
CA GLY A 394 -18.09 -35.41 22.10
C GLY A 394 -17.09 -36.53 22.42
N ALA A 395 -17.59 -37.76 22.40
CA ALA A 395 -16.82 -38.97 22.66
C ALA A 395 -15.76 -39.19 21.57
N ASP A 396 -14.57 -39.63 21.98
CA ASP A 396 -13.42 -39.92 21.10
C ASP A 396 -12.93 -38.72 20.26
N ALA A 397 -13.36 -37.50 20.58
CA ALA A 397 -12.86 -36.29 19.95
C ALA A 397 -11.41 -36.01 20.36
N ARG A 398 -10.59 -35.56 19.41
CA ARG A 398 -9.19 -35.19 19.63
C ARG A 398 -8.97 -33.71 19.34
N VAL A 399 -8.59 -32.96 20.37
CA VAL A 399 -8.28 -31.52 20.25
C VAL A 399 -6.82 -31.28 20.65
N THR A 400 -6.03 -30.64 19.81
CA THR A 400 -4.60 -30.38 20.10
C THR A 400 -4.12 -29.09 19.44
N ARG A 401 -3.38 -28.24 20.17
CA ARG A 401 -2.87 -26.94 19.67
C ARG A 401 -3.97 -26.05 19.08
N SER A 402 -5.14 -26.02 19.70
CA SER A 402 -6.32 -25.36 19.16
C SER A 402 -7.00 -24.48 20.20
N VAL A 403 -7.55 -23.36 19.73
CA VAL A 403 -8.35 -22.42 20.54
C VAL A 403 -9.82 -22.68 20.24
N LEU A 404 -10.60 -22.95 21.28
CA LEU A 404 -12.05 -23.15 21.19
C LEU A 404 -12.77 -21.99 21.87
N GLY A 405 -13.61 -21.32 21.08
CA GLY A 405 -14.56 -20.32 21.53
C GLY A 405 -15.54 -20.82 22.57
N ARG A 406 -16.37 -19.90 23.04
CA ARG A 406 -17.49 -20.20 23.94
C ARG A 406 -18.68 -20.76 23.17
N ARG A 407 -19.48 -21.59 23.84
CA ARG A 407 -20.68 -22.24 23.26
C ARG A 407 -20.38 -23.04 21.99
N CYS A 408 -19.20 -23.64 21.88
CA CYS A 408 -18.87 -24.52 20.76
C CYS A 408 -19.42 -25.93 21.01
N SER A 409 -19.97 -26.56 19.98
CA SER A 409 -20.44 -27.94 20.03
C SER A 409 -19.58 -28.81 19.13
N ILE A 410 -18.75 -29.68 19.72
CA ILE A 410 -17.86 -30.58 18.99
C ILE A 410 -18.43 -32.00 19.03
N GLY A 411 -18.76 -32.54 17.86
CA GLY A 411 -19.32 -33.89 17.70
C GLY A 411 -18.33 -35.02 18.01
N ASP A 412 -18.87 -36.24 18.05
CA ASP A 412 -18.11 -37.45 18.35
C ASP A 412 -17.10 -37.78 17.24
N ARG A 413 -15.99 -38.44 17.60
CA ARG A 413 -14.93 -38.89 16.67
C ARG A 413 -14.34 -37.79 15.79
N THR A 414 -14.37 -36.55 16.25
CA THR A 414 -13.84 -35.39 15.52
C THR A 414 -12.35 -35.17 15.80
N VAL A 415 -11.65 -34.55 14.85
CA VAL A 415 -10.23 -34.21 14.98
C VAL A 415 -10.03 -32.72 14.72
N VAL A 416 -9.59 -31.97 15.74
CA VAL A 416 -9.34 -30.52 15.65
C VAL A 416 -7.88 -30.24 16.04
N VAL A 417 -7.07 -29.85 15.06
CA VAL A 417 -5.61 -29.66 15.26
C VAL A 417 -5.17 -28.33 14.67
N ASP A 418 -4.33 -27.57 15.39
CA ASP A 418 -3.76 -26.30 14.93
C ASP A 418 -4.83 -25.31 14.43
N SER A 419 -6.00 -25.30 15.05
CA SER A 419 -7.17 -24.55 14.55
C SER A 419 -7.70 -23.57 15.57
N VAL A 420 -8.24 -22.45 15.10
CA VAL A 420 -8.84 -21.40 15.93
C VAL A 420 -10.33 -21.34 15.62
N LEU A 421 -11.16 -21.69 16.60
CA LEU A 421 -12.61 -21.66 16.49
C LEU A 421 -13.16 -20.51 17.33
N TRP A 422 -14.00 -19.67 16.75
CA TRP A 422 -14.69 -18.59 17.47
C TRP A 422 -15.97 -19.09 18.16
N ALA A 423 -16.70 -18.18 18.78
CA ALA A 423 -17.89 -18.50 19.55
C ALA A 423 -19.00 -19.13 18.67
N GLY A 424 -19.75 -20.06 19.25
CA GLY A 424 -20.93 -20.67 18.61
C GLY A 424 -20.64 -21.61 17.44
N VAL A 425 -19.38 -22.01 17.23
CA VAL A 425 -19.03 -22.96 16.16
C VAL A 425 -19.54 -24.37 16.48
N THR A 426 -20.17 -25.01 15.50
CA THR A 426 -20.69 -26.39 15.60
C THR A 426 -19.95 -27.30 14.62
N ILE A 427 -19.35 -28.37 15.12
CA ILE A 427 -18.65 -29.37 14.32
C ILE A 427 -19.41 -30.70 14.41
N GLY A 428 -19.85 -31.21 13.27
CA GLY A 428 -20.54 -32.49 13.15
C GLY A 428 -19.63 -33.69 13.38
N GLU A 429 -20.26 -34.84 13.59
CA GLU A 429 -19.58 -36.11 13.88
C GLU A 429 -18.56 -36.50 12.78
N GLY A 430 -17.40 -37.01 13.18
CA GLY A 430 -16.38 -37.53 12.26
C GLY A 430 -15.70 -36.47 11.38
N ALA A 431 -15.94 -35.18 11.62
CA ALA A 431 -15.29 -34.10 10.88
C ALA A 431 -13.81 -33.91 11.30
N SER A 432 -12.98 -33.48 10.35
CA SER A 432 -11.56 -33.20 10.56
C SER A 432 -11.24 -31.75 10.19
N VAL A 433 -10.77 -30.97 11.16
CA VAL A 433 -10.36 -29.57 11.00
C VAL A 433 -8.88 -29.44 11.35
N ARG A 434 -8.07 -28.98 10.39
CA ARG A 434 -6.62 -28.86 10.55
C ARG A 434 -6.14 -27.52 10.04
N GLY A 435 -5.46 -26.72 10.87
CA GLY A 435 -4.85 -25.48 10.42
C GLY A 435 -5.85 -24.41 9.94
N ALA A 436 -7.09 -24.39 10.44
CA ALA A 436 -8.15 -23.53 9.92
C ALA A 436 -8.65 -22.53 10.97
N VAL A 437 -9.14 -21.38 10.49
CA VAL A 437 -9.82 -20.37 11.31
C VAL A 437 -11.31 -20.38 10.99
N LEU A 438 -12.13 -20.71 11.99
CA LEU A 438 -13.59 -20.73 11.87
C LEU A 438 -14.19 -19.56 12.65
N CYS A 439 -14.80 -18.61 11.93
CA CYS A 439 -15.44 -17.45 12.53
C CYS A 439 -16.75 -17.80 13.25
N GLU A 440 -17.40 -16.78 13.83
CA GLU A 440 -18.56 -16.94 14.70
C GLU A 440 -19.73 -17.66 14.00
N GLY A 441 -20.33 -18.64 14.69
CA GLY A 441 -21.53 -19.34 14.22
C GLY A 441 -21.34 -20.25 13.01
N VAL A 442 -20.11 -20.59 12.63
CA VAL A 442 -19.84 -21.54 11.53
C VAL A 442 -20.33 -22.95 11.89
N VAL A 443 -20.98 -23.61 10.92
CA VAL A 443 -21.49 -24.98 11.09
C VAL A 443 -20.78 -25.90 10.10
N VAL A 444 -20.10 -26.91 10.62
CA VAL A 444 -19.39 -27.94 9.83
C VAL A 444 -20.20 -29.23 9.89
N GLY A 445 -20.66 -29.72 8.74
CA GLY A 445 -21.43 -30.95 8.64
C GLY A 445 -20.64 -32.21 9.01
N ALA A 446 -21.36 -33.31 9.24
CA ALA A 446 -20.75 -34.61 9.59
C ALA A 446 -19.82 -35.10 8.47
N GLY A 447 -18.66 -35.64 8.85
CA GLY A 447 -17.66 -36.19 7.92
C GLY A 447 -16.97 -35.16 7.01
N ALA A 448 -17.16 -33.85 7.21
CA ALA A 448 -16.48 -32.83 6.43
C ALA A 448 -14.99 -32.73 6.78
N SER A 449 -14.15 -32.39 5.80
CA SER A 449 -12.71 -32.22 6.01
C SER A 449 -12.24 -30.82 5.57
N ILE A 450 -11.67 -30.08 6.51
CA ILE A 450 -11.16 -28.72 6.29
C ILE A 450 -9.63 -28.77 6.31
N GLY A 451 -9.01 -28.30 5.21
CA GLY A 451 -7.57 -28.24 5.02
C GLY A 451 -6.90 -27.05 5.73
N ALA A 452 -5.57 -27.05 5.72
CA ALA A 452 -4.78 -26.00 6.36
C ALA A 452 -4.88 -24.67 5.59
N GLY A 453 -4.89 -23.57 6.32
CA GLY A 453 -5.02 -22.21 5.77
C GLY A 453 -6.44 -21.83 5.35
N CYS A 454 -7.45 -22.65 5.62
CA CYS A 454 -8.84 -22.28 5.35
C CYS A 454 -9.34 -21.24 6.36
N VAL A 455 -10.06 -20.23 5.87
CA VAL A 455 -10.74 -19.22 6.70
C VAL A 455 -12.22 -19.19 6.33
N LEU A 456 -13.08 -19.55 7.28
CA LEU A 456 -14.53 -19.54 7.09
C LEU A 456 -15.15 -18.34 7.80
N GLY A 457 -15.74 -17.42 7.04
CA GLY A 457 -16.44 -16.24 7.55
C GLY A 457 -17.67 -16.56 8.40
N ARG A 458 -18.21 -15.54 9.08
CA ARG A 458 -19.31 -15.69 10.05
C ARG A 458 -20.47 -16.47 9.44
N GLY A 459 -20.95 -17.50 10.14
CA GLY A 459 -22.11 -18.35 9.82
C GLY A 459 -22.11 -19.02 8.44
N VAL A 460 -20.94 -19.27 7.87
CA VAL A 460 -20.80 -20.22 6.75
C VAL A 460 -21.20 -21.62 7.20
N VAL A 461 -21.93 -22.34 6.34
CA VAL A 461 -22.35 -23.72 6.58
C VAL A 461 -21.66 -24.63 5.57
N VAL A 462 -20.87 -25.57 6.07
CA VAL A 462 -20.21 -26.59 5.25
C VAL A 462 -21.06 -27.86 5.26
N GLY A 463 -21.47 -28.33 4.09
CA GLY A 463 -22.28 -29.55 3.95
C GLY A 463 -21.57 -30.81 4.48
N ALA A 464 -22.36 -31.84 4.77
CA ALA A 464 -21.83 -33.13 5.21
C ALA A 464 -20.95 -33.79 4.12
N GLY A 465 -19.82 -34.37 4.51
CA GLY A 465 -18.88 -35.06 3.61
C GLY A 465 -18.07 -34.15 2.67
N VAL A 466 -18.24 -32.82 2.73
CA VAL A 466 -17.53 -31.88 1.86
C VAL A 466 -16.06 -31.78 2.25
N LYS A 467 -15.18 -31.77 1.24
CA LYS A 467 -13.74 -31.56 1.42
C LYS A 467 -13.34 -30.19 0.90
N LEU A 468 -12.86 -29.33 1.79
CA LEU A 468 -12.34 -28.02 1.40
C LEU A 468 -10.85 -28.12 1.04
N GLN A 469 -10.47 -27.47 -0.05
CA GLN A 469 -9.07 -27.35 -0.44
C GLN A 469 -8.33 -26.46 0.56
N SER A 470 -7.01 -26.67 0.70
CA SER A 470 -6.19 -25.86 1.59
C SER A 470 -6.08 -24.42 1.07
N ARG A 471 -5.94 -23.45 1.97
CA ARG A 471 -5.85 -22.00 1.68
C ARG A 471 -7.06 -21.39 0.98
N THR A 472 -8.26 -21.93 1.20
CA THR A 472 -9.51 -21.36 0.66
C THR A 472 -10.23 -20.48 1.68
N LEU A 473 -10.73 -19.34 1.22
CA LEU A 473 -11.46 -18.37 2.02
C LEU A 473 -12.92 -18.34 1.60
N TYR A 474 -13.84 -18.54 2.54
CA TYR A 474 -15.28 -18.53 2.28
C TYR A 474 -15.96 -17.41 3.07
N THR A 475 -16.87 -16.70 2.41
CA THR A 475 -17.68 -15.64 3.02
C THR A 475 -19.12 -15.73 2.53
N ARG A 476 -20.06 -15.21 3.33
CA ARG A 476 -21.46 -15.04 2.91
C ARG A 476 -21.69 -13.73 2.16
N HIS A 477 -20.73 -12.81 2.21
CA HIS A 477 -20.77 -11.55 1.47
C HIS A 477 -20.53 -11.81 -0.01
N ALA A 478 -21.35 -11.22 -0.88
CA ALA A 478 -21.22 -11.41 -2.33
C ALA A 478 -19.85 -10.96 -2.84
N ALA A 479 -19.24 -11.74 -3.74
CA ALA A 479 -17.91 -11.50 -4.30
C ALA A 479 -17.72 -10.11 -4.95
N ARG A 480 -18.80 -9.37 -5.23
CA ARG A 480 -18.79 -8.00 -5.75
C ARG A 480 -18.06 -6.99 -4.85
N ALA A 481 -17.94 -7.26 -3.55
CA ALA A 481 -17.20 -6.41 -2.60
C ALA A 481 -15.66 -6.58 -2.64
N LEU A 482 -15.14 -7.49 -3.49
CA LEU A 482 -13.70 -7.70 -3.71
C LEU A 482 -13.14 -6.94 -4.93
N ARG A 483 -13.97 -6.29 -5.75
CA ARG A 483 -13.53 -5.41 -6.85
C ARG A 483 -14.09 -4.00 -6.65
N PRO A 484 -13.29 -3.01 -6.19
CA PRO A 484 -13.70 -1.61 -6.27
C PRO A 484 -13.65 -1.07 -7.71
N ASN A 485 -12.78 -1.60 -8.58
CA ASN A 485 -12.55 -1.04 -9.91
C ASN A 485 -12.82 -2.07 -11.00
N LEU A 486 -14.10 -2.26 -11.38
CA LEU A 486 -14.54 -2.65 -12.72
C LEU A 486 -16.08 -2.59 -12.77
N ALA A 487 -16.65 -1.39 -12.73
CA ALA A 487 -18.07 -1.18 -12.98
C ALA A 487 -18.27 -0.65 -14.40
N GLY A 488 -18.13 -1.54 -15.37
CA GLY A 488 -18.51 -1.32 -16.76
C GLY A 488 -19.04 -2.62 -17.35
N ALA A 489 -20.34 -2.65 -17.68
CA ALA A 489 -21.06 -3.71 -18.39
C ALA A 489 -21.32 -5.04 -17.65
N ALA A 490 -22.51 -5.17 -17.06
CA ALA A 490 -23.33 -6.38 -17.14
C ALA A 490 -24.78 -6.08 -16.73
N GLY A 491 -25.68 -6.03 -17.71
CA GLY A 491 -27.12 -5.91 -17.51
C GLY A 491 -27.72 -7.14 -16.84
N ALA A 492 -28.81 -6.91 -16.11
CA ALA A 492 -29.54 -7.90 -15.36
C ALA A 492 -30.19 -8.97 -16.26
N GLY A 493 -29.96 -10.23 -15.92
CA GLY A 493 -30.77 -11.38 -16.32
C GLY A 493 -30.90 -12.30 -15.11
N ALA A 494 -32.09 -12.34 -14.51
CA ALA A 494 -32.40 -13.21 -13.38
C ALA A 494 -32.46 -14.69 -13.82
N GLY A 495 -31.78 -15.54 -13.07
CA GLY A 495 -31.88 -17.00 -13.13
C GLY A 495 -31.50 -17.57 -11.76
N GLU A 496 -32.45 -18.23 -11.10
CA GLU A 496 -32.28 -18.87 -9.80
C GLU A 496 -31.28 -20.04 -9.88
N GLY A 497 -30.27 -20.03 -9.01
CA GLY A 497 -29.28 -21.09 -8.88
C GLY A 497 -28.23 -20.72 -7.83
N SER A 498 -28.34 -21.34 -6.66
CA SER A 498 -27.35 -21.24 -5.58
C SER A 498 -26.05 -21.94 -5.99
N GLU A 499 -25.03 -21.18 -6.38
CA GLU A 499 -23.66 -21.67 -6.51
C GLU A 499 -22.69 -20.65 -5.89
N GLY A 500 -21.99 -21.06 -4.84
CA GLY A 500 -20.90 -20.29 -4.25
C GLY A 500 -19.68 -20.35 -5.17
N CYS A 501 -19.30 -19.20 -5.73
CA CYS A 501 -18.13 -19.07 -6.60
C CYS A 501 -16.85 -19.28 -5.77
N ALA A 502 -16.02 -20.24 -6.19
CA ALA A 502 -14.70 -20.47 -5.65
C ALA A 502 -13.67 -19.92 -6.63
N ASP A 503 -13.06 -18.78 -6.30
CA ASP A 503 -11.99 -18.21 -7.12
C ASP A 503 -10.60 -18.39 -6.50
N ARG A 504 -9.67 -18.69 -7.39
CA ARG A 504 -8.28 -19.10 -7.16
C ARG A 504 -7.40 -17.86 -7.27
N TRP A 505 -6.58 -17.62 -6.25
CA TRP A 505 -5.62 -16.52 -6.25
C TRP A 505 -4.48 -16.87 -7.22
N ALA A 506 -4.35 -16.09 -8.29
CA ALA A 506 -3.15 -16.01 -9.11
C ALA A 506 -2.31 -14.84 -8.59
N GLU A 507 -1.00 -15.05 -8.49
CA GLU A 507 -0.02 -14.03 -8.13
C GLU A 507 0.19 -13.03 -9.27
N GLY A 508 0.45 -11.78 -8.90
CA GLY A 508 0.88 -10.70 -9.79
C GLY A 508 -0.29 -9.88 -10.30
N ASP A 509 -0.38 -8.62 -9.89
CA ASP A 509 -0.42 -7.49 -10.82
C ASP A 509 -0.24 -6.18 -10.02
N GLU A 510 0.53 -5.30 -10.64
CA GLU A 510 1.08 -4.04 -10.16
C GLU A 510 -0.01 -2.96 -10.13
N ASP A 511 -0.20 -2.30 -8.99
CA ASP A 511 -1.09 -1.13 -8.88
C ASP A 511 -0.36 0.09 -9.45
N SER A 512 -0.61 0.39 -10.73
CA SER A 512 -0.33 1.69 -11.33
C SER A 512 -1.49 2.64 -11.03
N GLU A 513 -1.17 3.76 -10.40
CA GLU A 513 -2.03 4.92 -10.16
C GLU A 513 -2.48 5.52 -11.50
N ASP A 514 -3.77 5.92 -11.62
CA ASP A 514 -4.15 7.11 -12.38
C ASP A 514 -5.62 7.52 -12.14
N ALA A 515 -5.79 8.83 -12.08
CA ALA A 515 -6.95 9.61 -11.68
C ALA A 515 -8.12 9.54 -12.66
N PHE A 516 -9.37 9.64 -12.18
CA PHE A 516 -10.47 10.18 -13.00
C PHE A 516 -11.51 10.93 -12.16
N SER A 517 -11.76 12.16 -12.61
CA SER A 517 -12.82 13.09 -12.25
C SER A 517 -14.13 12.75 -12.96
N ASP A 518 -15.24 12.92 -12.25
CA ASP A 518 -16.62 12.84 -12.74
C ASP A 518 -16.96 13.96 -13.75
N ASP A 519 -17.75 13.64 -14.78
CA ASP A 519 -18.88 14.47 -15.24
C ASP A 519 -19.81 13.66 -16.17
N ASP A 520 -21.11 13.76 -15.89
CA ASP A 520 -22.23 13.00 -16.46
C ASP A 520 -23.14 13.95 -17.27
N GLU A 521 -23.32 13.73 -18.58
CA GLU A 521 -24.50 14.22 -19.34
C GLU A 521 -24.82 13.35 -20.58
N GLY A 522 -25.99 12.71 -20.56
CA GLY A 522 -27.09 12.99 -21.52
C GLY A 522 -27.02 12.58 -23.01
N ALA A 523 -27.87 11.60 -23.34
CA ALA A 523 -28.83 11.56 -24.48
C ALA A 523 -28.51 10.84 -25.82
N ASP A 524 -29.42 9.89 -26.10
CA ASP A 524 -30.13 9.57 -27.36
C ASP A 524 -29.42 9.08 -28.63
N GLY A 525 -29.88 7.92 -29.14
CA GLY A 525 -29.98 7.72 -30.59
C GLY A 525 -29.84 6.29 -31.15
N ALA A 526 -30.99 5.66 -31.38
CA ALA A 526 -31.31 4.83 -32.55
C ALA A 526 -30.54 3.50 -32.83
N ALA A 527 -31.28 2.40 -32.66
CA ALA A 527 -31.09 1.16 -33.43
C ALA A 527 -31.40 1.39 -34.93
N PRO A 528 -30.85 0.54 -35.83
CA PRO A 528 -31.75 -0.47 -36.40
C PRO A 528 -31.08 -1.80 -36.79
N GLY A 529 -31.92 -2.85 -36.83
CA GLY A 529 -32.05 -3.64 -38.06
C GLY A 529 -31.32 -4.98 -38.15
N GLY A 530 -32.00 -6.04 -37.70
CA GLY A 530 -32.41 -7.20 -38.52
C GLY A 530 -31.39 -7.95 -39.37
N GLY A 531 -31.30 -9.27 -39.15
CA GLY A 531 -30.69 -10.19 -40.10
C GLY A 531 -30.65 -11.63 -39.61
N GLU A 532 -31.74 -12.36 -39.83
CA GLU A 532 -31.82 -13.82 -39.71
C GLU A 532 -30.67 -14.52 -40.46
N ARG A 533 -30.14 -15.61 -39.88
CA ARG A 533 -29.85 -16.84 -40.63
C ARG A 533 -29.68 -18.04 -39.71
N ALA A 534 -30.25 -19.14 -40.20
CA ALA A 534 -30.53 -20.38 -39.51
C ALA A 534 -29.41 -21.42 -39.63
N ALA A 535 -29.57 -22.45 -38.80
CA ALA A 535 -29.20 -23.84 -38.99
C ALA A 535 -27.71 -24.22 -38.82
N THR A 536 -27.41 -25.14 -37.91
CA THR A 536 -27.52 -26.59 -38.17
C THR A 536 -27.12 -27.41 -36.93
N ASP A 537 -27.82 -28.53 -36.78
CA ASP A 537 -27.60 -29.59 -35.80
C ASP A 537 -26.25 -30.29 -35.97
N ALA A 538 -25.67 -30.77 -34.86
CA ALA A 538 -24.94 -32.04 -34.84
C ALA A 538 -24.83 -32.59 -33.41
N ALA A 539 -25.62 -33.64 -33.16
CA ALA A 539 -25.47 -34.57 -32.05
C ALA A 539 -24.37 -35.61 -32.34
N GLY A 540 -23.79 -36.18 -31.29
CA GLY A 540 -22.92 -37.36 -31.32
C GLY A 540 -22.13 -37.45 -30.01
N ASP A 541 -22.66 -38.11 -28.97
CA ASP A 541 -22.64 -39.56 -28.71
C ASP A 541 -21.44 -40.00 -27.84
N ALA A 542 -21.73 -41.02 -27.05
CA ALA A 542 -21.17 -41.47 -25.79
C ALA A 542 -19.73 -42.01 -25.79
N GLY A 543 -19.16 -42.14 -24.59
CA GLY A 543 -17.99 -42.97 -24.34
C GLY A 543 -17.45 -42.92 -22.91
N LEU A 544 -18.05 -43.69 -21.99
CA LEU A 544 -17.38 -44.19 -20.77
C LEU A 544 -16.31 -45.24 -21.16
N PRO A 545 -15.23 -45.43 -20.37
CA PRO A 545 -15.18 -46.51 -19.36
C PRO A 545 -14.45 -46.10 -18.05
N ALA A 546 -14.89 -46.53 -16.86
CA ALA A 546 -14.69 -47.81 -16.14
C ALA A 546 -13.43 -47.85 -15.23
N ASP A 547 -13.71 -47.85 -13.92
CA ASP A 547 -13.19 -48.71 -12.84
C ASP A 547 -11.70 -49.07 -12.72
N ALA A 548 -11.11 -48.66 -11.58
CA ALA A 548 -10.13 -49.46 -10.85
C ALA A 548 -10.10 -49.09 -9.34
N HIS A 549 -10.77 -49.92 -8.53
CA HIS A 549 -10.53 -50.06 -7.09
C HIS A 549 -9.64 -51.29 -6.86
N ALA A 550 -8.59 -51.17 -6.04
CA ALA A 550 -8.01 -52.28 -5.28
C ALA A 550 -7.09 -51.78 -4.14
N ASP A 551 -7.60 -51.93 -2.92
CA ASP A 551 -6.98 -52.24 -1.62
C ASP A 551 -5.45 -52.44 -1.49
N ALA A 552 -4.87 -51.95 -0.39
CA ALA A 552 -4.67 -52.73 0.84
C ALA A 552 -3.64 -52.10 1.80
N ALA A 553 -3.82 -52.42 3.08
CA ALA A 553 -3.20 -51.83 4.26
C ALA A 553 -1.93 -52.54 4.77
N HIS A 554 -1.37 -51.94 5.84
CA HIS A 554 -0.54 -52.50 6.93
C HIS A 554 0.99 -52.40 6.85
N ALA A 555 1.56 -51.57 7.73
CA ALA A 555 2.73 -51.92 8.52
C ALA A 555 2.71 -51.15 9.87
N LEU A 556 2.58 -51.90 10.97
CA LEU A 556 2.91 -51.48 12.33
C LEU A 556 4.38 -51.81 12.59
N GLY A 557 5.11 -50.93 13.28
CA GLY A 557 6.46 -51.19 13.78
C GLY A 557 6.90 -50.15 14.80
N ALA A 558 7.09 -50.60 16.04
CA ALA A 558 7.39 -49.81 17.23
C ALA A 558 8.90 -49.52 17.41
N GLY A 559 9.23 -48.51 18.24
CA GLY A 559 10.45 -48.56 19.06
C GLY A 559 11.26 -47.24 19.22
N GLY A 560 11.46 -46.84 20.49
CA GLY A 560 12.61 -46.05 21.00
C GLY A 560 12.43 -44.52 21.01
N SER A 561 12.12 -43.83 22.12
CA SER A 561 12.95 -43.51 23.30
C SER A 561 14.30 -42.84 23.00
N GLY A 562 14.49 -41.58 23.41
CA GLY A 562 15.80 -40.92 23.41
C GLY A 562 15.77 -39.44 23.78
N PHE A 563 16.32 -39.10 24.94
CA PHE A 563 16.42 -37.78 25.56
C PHE A 563 17.62 -36.95 25.02
N LEU A 564 17.45 -35.61 25.03
CA LEU A 564 18.36 -34.52 25.48
C LEU A 564 19.70 -34.13 24.78
N HIS A 565 19.95 -32.81 24.89
CA HIS A 565 21.13 -31.95 24.63
C HIS A 565 21.43 -31.68 23.15
N GLY A 566 21.57 -30.45 22.65
CA GLY A 566 21.99 -29.19 23.26
C GLY A 566 23.44 -28.92 22.86
N HIS A 567 23.68 -28.12 21.81
CA HIS A 567 25.01 -27.52 21.54
C HIS A 567 24.93 -26.30 20.61
N SER A 568 25.53 -25.23 21.10
CA SER A 568 26.23 -24.17 20.36
C SER A 568 27.56 -23.98 21.11
N PRO A 569 28.65 -23.40 20.55
CA PRO A 569 29.12 -23.26 19.16
C PRO A 569 30.50 -23.95 19.01
N PRO A 570 31.31 -23.64 17.96
CA PRO A 570 32.51 -22.86 18.31
C PRO A 570 32.94 -21.80 17.28
N ALA A 571 33.64 -20.80 17.79
CA ALA A 571 34.49 -19.89 17.05
C ALA A 571 35.71 -20.63 16.47
N ALA A 572 36.13 -20.27 15.25
CA ALA A 572 37.48 -20.53 14.78
C ALA A 572 37.95 -19.40 13.87
N SER A 573 39.12 -18.89 14.22
CA SER A 573 39.87 -17.79 13.65
C SER A 573 40.86 -18.25 12.56
N CYS A 574 41.03 -17.37 11.57
CA CYS A 574 42.29 -17.00 10.89
C CYS A 574 42.99 -17.93 9.87
N ALA A 575 43.28 -17.31 8.71
CA ALA A 575 44.41 -17.45 7.77
C ALA A 575 44.57 -18.79 6.98
N CYS A 576 44.91 -18.85 5.69
CA CYS A 576 45.88 -18.06 4.92
C CYS A 576 45.62 -18.17 3.38
N ALA A 577 45.77 -17.04 2.66
CA ALA A 577 46.60 -16.81 1.44
C ALA A 577 46.62 -17.87 0.29
N ARG A 578 46.56 -17.57 -1.03
CA ARG A 578 47.11 -16.45 -1.83
C ARG A 578 46.83 -16.68 -3.37
N PRO A 579 47.32 -15.89 -4.36
CA PRO A 579 46.60 -14.78 -5.05
C PRO A 579 46.61 -14.85 -6.61
N ARG A 580 45.96 -13.88 -7.29
CA ARG A 580 46.26 -13.29 -8.64
C ARG A 580 45.07 -12.40 -9.04
N ARG A 581 45.16 -11.22 -9.68
CA ARG A 581 46.24 -10.41 -10.27
C ARG A 581 45.59 -9.03 -10.62
N GLU A 582 46.15 -7.90 -10.19
CA GLU A 582 45.91 -6.56 -10.77
C GLU A 582 46.98 -6.28 -11.86
N PRO A 583 46.76 -5.35 -12.83
CA PRO A 583 47.12 -3.91 -12.64
C PRO A 583 46.33 -2.93 -13.58
N PRO A 584 46.70 -1.64 -13.77
CA PRO A 584 47.26 -0.61 -12.87
C PRO A 584 46.52 0.77 -12.93
N LEU A 585 46.89 1.65 -11.99
CA LEU A 585 46.54 3.07 -11.83
C LEU A 585 47.45 4.04 -12.63
N GLU A 586 46.82 5.13 -13.10
CA GLU A 586 47.18 6.59 -13.18
C GLU A 586 48.53 7.10 -13.75
N PRO A 587 48.56 8.36 -14.22
CA PRO A 587 49.09 9.42 -13.35
C PRO A 587 48.43 10.82 -13.44
N ASP A 588 48.62 11.55 -12.34
CA ASP A 588 48.39 12.98 -12.05
C ASP A 588 49.23 13.99 -12.88
N ASP A 589 48.84 15.27 -12.68
CA ASP A 589 49.57 16.55 -12.79
C ASP A 589 49.48 17.35 -14.10
N SER A 590 48.79 18.51 -14.08
CA SER A 590 49.43 19.83 -13.91
C SER A 590 48.47 21.02 -14.04
N ASP A 591 48.74 22.01 -13.19
CA ASP A 591 48.18 23.36 -13.01
C ASP A 591 48.41 24.33 -14.21
N ASP A 592 47.80 25.52 -14.11
CA ASP A 592 47.95 26.78 -14.89
C ASP A 592 46.93 27.13 -16.00
N GLY A 593 46.15 28.20 -15.76
CA GLY A 593 45.91 29.25 -16.76
C GLY A 593 44.50 29.82 -16.89
N ASP A 594 44.23 30.94 -16.21
CA ASP A 594 43.11 31.84 -16.51
C ASP A 594 43.08 32.28 -17.99
N GLY A 595 41.91 32.25 -18.62
CA GLY A 595 41.68 32.77 -19.96
C GLY A 595 40.19 32.85 -20.30
N ASP A 596 39.59 34.01 -20.08
CA ASP A 596 38.27 34.38 -20.59
C ASP A 596 38.20 34.17 -22.12
N GLY A 597 37.16 33.48 -22.59
CA GLY A 597 36.91 33.27 -24.01
C GLY A 597 35.55 32.64 -24.27
N ASP A 598 34.54 33.50 -24.49
CA ASP A 598 33.26 33.13 -25.12
C ASP A 598 33.50 32.43 -26.47
N GLY A 599 32.87 31.28 -26.69
CA GLY A 599 33.00 30.53 -27.94
C GLY A 599 32.20 29.23 -27.99
N ASP A 600 31.00 29.35 -28.55
CA ASP A 600 30.11 28.32 -29.08
C ASP A 600 30.79 27.09 -29.72
N GLY A 601 30.14 25.91 -29.61
CA GLY A 601 30.55 24.69 -30.33
C GLY A 601 30.27 23.37 -29.63
N GLY A 602 29.03 23.09 -29.24
CA GLY A 602 28.59 21.76 -28.79
C GLY A 602 28.56 20.75 -29.94
N GLY A 603 29.63 19.96 -30.08
CA GLY A 603 29.69 18.80 -30.97
C GLY A 603 29.67 17.49 -30.19
N GLY A 604 28.47 17.03 -29.80
CA GLY A 604 28.24 15.70 -29.24
C GLY A 604 27.62 14.78 -30.29
N ALA A 605 28.31 13.67 -30.59
CA ALA A 605 27.93 12.71 -31.62
C ALA A 605 26.67 11.89 -31.28
N LEU A 606 25.95 11.55 -32.36
CA LEU A 606 24.69 10.82 -32.47
C LEU A 606 24.73 9.40 -31.88
N GLY A 607 23.68 9.04 -31.14
CA GLY A 607 23.48 7.68 -30.63
C GLY A 607 22.30 7.45 -29.66
N GLY A 608 21.45 8.45 -29.41
CA GLY A 608 20.20 8.32 -28.66
C GLY A 608 19.18 9.30 -29.21
N GLY A 609 17.91 8.90 -29.32
CA GLY A 609 16.82 9.79 -29.69
C GLY A 609 16.82 11.03 -28.81
N ASP A 610 16.42 12.17 -29.38
CA ASP A 610 16.31 13.41 -28.62
C ASP A 610 15.21 13.22 -27.56
N VAL A 611 15.60 13.03 -26.29
CA VAL A 611 14.70 12.76 -25.15
C VAL A 611 13.60 13.82 -25.04
N PHE A 612 13.87 15.05 -25.51
CA PHE A 612 12.86 16.09 -25.61
C PHE A 612 11.75 15.72 -26.59
N ILE A 613 12.12 15.24 -27.79
CA ILE A 613 11.17 14.89 -28.85
C ILE A 613 10.32 13.69 -28.40
N GLU A 614 10.93 12.64 -27.84
CA GLU A 614 10.19 11.46 -27.38
C GLU A 614 9.16 11.82 -26.29
N ASN A 615 9.58 12.50 -25.22
CA ASN A 615 8.68 12.89 -24.14
C ASN A 615 7.59 13.87 -24.61
N ALA A 616 7.93 14.82 -25.46
CA ALA A 616 6.97 15.78 -25.98
C ALA A 616 5.97 15.13 -26.94
N LEU A 617 6.38 14.13 -27.74
CA LEU A 617 5.46 13.37 -28.59
C LEU A 617 4.48 12.55 -27.77
N ASP A 618 4.94 11.87 -26.70
CA ASP A 618 4.08 11.05 -25.85
C ASP A 618 3.05 11.89 -25.09
N ILE A 619 3.49 13.00 -24.47
CA ILE A 619 2.61 13.94 -23.77
C ILE A 619 1.59 14.56 -24.74
N LEU A 620 2.04 15.00 -25.92
CA LEU A 620 1.16 15.55 -26.93
C LEU A 620 0.18 14.50 -27.47
N ALA A 621 0.62 13.27 -27.72
CA ALA A 621 -0.25 12.21 -28.21
C ALA A 621 -1.41 11.95 -27.23
N GLY A 622 -1.12 11.83 -25.93
CA GLY A 622 -2.15 11.66 -24.88
C GLY A 622 -3.11 12.85 -24.81
N MET A 623 -2.58 14.07 -24.69
CA MET A 623 -3.43 15.28 -24.62
C MET A 623 -4.31 15.49 -25.86
N LEU A 624 -3.82 15.07 -27.03
CA LEU A 624 -4.59 15.13 -28.24
C LEU A 624 -5.67 14.03 -28.30
N GLU A 625 -5.43 12.84 -27.76
CA GLU A 625 -6.44 11.77 -27.63
C GLU A 625 -7.59 12.19 -26.71
N ASP A 626 -7.27 12.85 -25.58
CA ASP A 626 -8.26 13.35 -24.61
C ASP A 626 -9.00 14.62 -25.08
N ASN A 627 -8.66 15.13 -26.26
CA ASN A 627 -9.25 16.33 -26.87
C ASN A 627 -9.15 17.58 -25.96
N ASN A 628 -8.01 17.73 -25.27
CA ASN A 628 -7.73 18.88 -24.41
C ASN A 628 -7.73 20.21 -25.17
N ALA A 629 -8.08 21.29 -24.47
CA ALA A 629 -8.04 22.64 -25.03
C ALA A 629 -6.62 23.03 -25.47
N VAL A 630 -6.51 23.74 -26.60
CA VAL A 630 -5.22 24.15 -27.19
C VAL A 630 -4.36 24.95 -26.21
N ASP A 631 -4.97 25.74 -25.33
CA ASP A 631 -4.23 26.52 -24.34
C ASP A 631 -3.54 25.63 -23.28
N ASN A 632 -4.12 24.49 -22.91
CA ASN A 632 -3.47 23.52 -22.01
C ASN A 632 -2.26 22.87 -22.68
N ILE A 633 -2.41 22.50 -23.95
CA ILE A 633 -1.33 21.93 -24.78
C ILE A 633 -0.16 22.91 -24.88
N VAL A 634 -0.45 24.21 -25.03
CA VAL A 634 0.58 25.26 -25.09
C VAL A 634 1.31 25.42 -23.76
N LEU A 635 0.64 25.27 -22.61
CA LEU A 635 1.29 25.33 -21.30
C LEU A 635 2.28 24.18 -21.12
N GLU A 636 1.89 22.95 -21.44
CA GLU A 636 2.76 21.78 -21.32
C GLU A 636 3.96 21.82 -22.26
N VAL A 637 3.75 22.19 -23.52
CA VAL A 637 4.87 22.33 -24.48
C VAL A 637 5.81 23.46 -24.09
N ASN A 638 5.30 24.56 -23.51
CA ASN A 638 6.18 25.60 -22.98
C ASN A 638 6.92 25.14 -21.72
N ALA A 639 6.31 24.35 -20.84
CA ALA A 639 6.99 23.75 -19.69
C ALA A 639 8.14 22.84 -20.17
N LEU A 640 7.90 21.99 -21.17
CA LEU A 640 8.92 21.16 -21.80
C LEU A 640 10.02 21.99 -22.47
N LYS A 641 9.64 23.07 -23.17
CA LYS A 641 10.59 24.02 -23.76
C LYS A 641 11.56 24.57 -22.72
N PHE A 642 11.07 24.98 -21.55
CA PHE A 642 11.90 25.51 -20.47
C PHE A 642 12.72 24.41 -19.78
N ALA A 643 12.14 23.22 -19.59
CA ALA A 643 12.84 22.08 -18.98
C ALA A 643 14.06 21.62 -19.80
N TYR A 644 13.92 21.58 -21.12
CA TYR A 644 14.98 21.12 -22.05
C TYR A 644 15.74 22.28 -22.70
N ASN A 645 15.48 23.53 -22.31
CA ASN A 645 16.07 24.74 -22.88
C ASN A 645 16.05 24.77 -24.43
N ARG A 646 14.89 24.46 -25.02
CA ARG A 646 14.70 24.35 -26.47
C ARG A 646 14.19 25.64 -27.10
N SER A 647 14.41 25.77 -28.40
CA SER A 647 13.92 26.93 -29.14
C SER A 647 12.42 26.81 -29.43
N VAL A 648 11.78 27.95 -29.70
CA VAL A 648 10.35 28.00 -30.08
C VAL A 648 10.11 27.22 -31.38
N ALA A 649 11.08 27.22 -32.30
CA ALA A 649 11.01 26.50 -33.56
C ALA A 649 11.02 24.97 -33.35
N ASP A 650 11.80 24.46 -32.41
CA ASP A 650 11.85 23.03 -32.09
C ASP A 650 10.50 22.56 -31.52
N CYS A 651 9.86 23.40 -30.70
CA CYS A 651 8.51 23.14 -30.18
C CYS A 651 7.46 23.10 -31.30
N ALA A 652 7.60 23.95 -32.31
CA ALA A 652 6.71 23.96 -33.48
C ALA A 652 6.88 22.69 -34.33
N ALA A 653 8.12 22.22 -34.50
CA ALA A 653 8.44 20.99 -35.22
C ALA A 653 7.85 19.75 -34.53
N VAL A 654 8.03 19.63 -33.21
CA VAL A 654 7.48 18.51 -32.44
C VAL A 654 5.95 18.55 -32.39
N SER A 655 5.37 19.74 -32.28
CA SER A 655 3.91 19.92 -32.40
C SER A 655 3.42 19.46 -33.77
N LEU A 656 4.09 19.83 -34.86
CA LEU A 656 3.72 19.38 -36.21
C LEU A 656 3.82 17.86 -36.35
N GLN A 657 4.87 17.25 -35.78
CA GLN A 657 5.09 15.81 -35.81
C GLN A 657 4.01 15.03 -35.08
N SER A 658 3.65 15.41 -33.84
CA SER A 658 2.61 14.74 -33.06
C SER A 658 1.23 14.85 -33.72
N LEU A 659 0.93 16.01 -34.29
CA LEU A 659 -0.30 16.25 -35.06
C LEU A 659 -0.38 15.30 -36.26
N LEU A 660 0.67 15.23 -37.08
CA LEU A 660 0.72 14.33 -38.25
C LEU A 660 0.65 12.85 -37.84
N ALA A 661 1.34 12.45 -36.79
CA ALA A 661 1.27 11.09 -36.23
C ALA A 661 -0.16 10.74 -35.78
N ARG A 662 -0.89 11.68 -35.17
CA ARG A 662 -2.31 11.50 -34.82
C ARG A 662 -3.18 11.28 -36.06
N VAL A 663 -2.97 12.04 -37.14
CA VAL A 663 -3.75 11.83 -38.37
C VAL A 663 -3.51 10.46 -38.97
N GLN A 664 -2.28 9.94 -38.90
CA GLN A 664 -2.00 8.56 -39.28
C GLN A 664 -2.75 7.57 -38.37
N ALA A 665 -2.74 7.78 -37.05
CA ALA A 665 -3.43 6.91 -36.09
C ALA A 665 -4.96 6.90 -36.31
N LEU A 666 -5.57 8.07 -36.52
CA LEU A 666 -7.01 8.20 -36.82
C LEU A 666 -7.38 7.54 -38.15
N ALA A 667 -6.54 7.70 -39.17
CA ALA A 667 -6.78 7.13 -40.48
C ALA A 667 -6.61 5.58 -40.48
N LEU A 668 -5.73 5.05 -39.63
CA LEU A 668 -5.61 3.61 -39.36
C LEU A 668 -6.84 3.06 -38.63
N ARG A 669 -7.35 3.77 -37.60
CA ARG A 669 -8.58 3.38 -36.87
C ARG A 669 -9.81 3.36 -37.79
N ALA A 670 -9.89 4.27 -38.76
CA ALA A 670 -10.98 4.31 -39.75
C ALA A 670 -10.85 3.26 -40.89
N GLY A 671 -9.67 2.67 -41.08
CA GLY A 671 -9.33 1.83 -42.24
C GLY A 671 -9.57 0.32 -42.10
N GLY A 672 -9.86 -0.19 -40.89
CA GLY A 672 -9.93 -1.63 -40.63
C GLY A 672 -8.54 -2.30 -40.65
N VAL A 673 -8.30 -3.19 -39.68
CA VAL A 673 -6.97 -3.70 -39.27
C VAL A 673 -6.27 -4.59 -40.32
N GLU A 674 -6.86 -4.87 -41.48
CA GLU A 674 -6.41 -5.97 -42.35
C GLU A 674 -5.24 -5.64 -43.29
N SER A 675 -4.79 -4.40 -43.36
CA SER A 675 -3.51 -4.09 -44.00
C SER A 675 -2.94 -2.83 -43.37
N GLY A 676 -1.73 -2.91 -42.81
CA GLY A 676 -1.02 -1.78 -42.19
C GLY A 676 -0.63 -0.64 -43.16
N GLN A 677 -1.37 -0.47 -44.26
CA GLN A 677 -1.23 0.60 -45.23
C GLN A 677 -2.50 1.46 -45.21
N CYS A 678 -2.33 2.72 -44.82
CA CYS A 678 -3.42 3.67 -44.80
C CYS A 678 -3.70 4.19 -46.22
N GLY A 679 -4.95 4.14 -46.66
CA GLY A 679 -5.35 4.67 -47.97
C GLY A 679 -5.25 6.20 -48.03
N ARG A 680 -4.70 6.75 -49.12
CA ARG A 680 -4.55 8.22 -49.36
C ARG A 680 -5.83 9.03 -49.10
N LYS A 681 -7.00 8.47 -49.40
CA LYS A 681 -8.30 9.11 -49.18
C LYS A 681 -8.68 9.25 -47.70
N ALA A 682 -8.33 8.26 -46.88
CA ALA A 682 -8.59 8.28 -45.44
C ALA A 682 -7.69 9.31 -44.75
N LEU A 683 -6.40 9.35 -45.12
CA LEU A 683 -5.45 10.35 -44.63
C LEU A 683 -5.90 11.77 -44.96
N LEU A 684 -6.35 12.03 -46.20
CA LEU A 684 -6.84 13.35 -46.59
C LEU A 684 -8.13 13.75 -45.86
N LYS A 685 -8.98 12.80 -45.51
CA LYS A 685 -10.20 13.05 -44.72
C LYS A 685 -9.82 13.43 -43.28
N SER A 686 -9.00 12.61 -42.61
CA SER A 686 -8.53 12.87 -41.25
C SER A 686 -7.68 14.13 -41.16
N LEU A 687 -6.88 14.43 -42.19
CA LEU A 687 -6.14 15.69 -42.30
C LEU A 687 -7.09 16.87 -42.23
N LYS A 688 -8.12 16.91 -43.09
CA LYS A 688 -9.12 17.99 -43.13
C LYS A 688 -9.88 18.17 -41.82
N GLU A 689 -10.17 17.09 -41.11
CA GLU A 689 -10.86 17.13 -39.81
C GLU A 689 -9.95 17.68 -38.69
N GLY A 690 -8.64 17.45 -38.76
CA GLY A 690 -7.65 17.90 -37.74
C GLY A 690 -7.09 19.31 -37.94
N VAL A 691 -7.15 19.88 -39.15
CA VAL A 691 -6.42 21.12 -39.50
C VAL A 691 -6.79 22.31 -38.60
N HIS A 692 -8.05 22.46 -38.19
CA HIS A 692 -8.46 23.59 -37.35
C HIS A 692 -7.76 23.59 -35.98
N THR A 693 -7.63 22.41 -35.36
CA THR A 693 -6.92 22.24 -34.08
C THR A 693 -5.42 22.47 -34.25
N TRP A 694 -4.87 22.03 -35.38
CA TRP A 694 -3.44 22.14 -35.70
C TRP A 694 -3.03 23.59 -35.94
N ALA A 695 -3.83 24.33 -36.71
CA ALA A 695 -3.61 25.72 -37.03
C ALA A 695 -3.64 26.59 -35.76
N ALA A 696 -4.58 26.33 -34.86
CA ALA A 696 -4.67 27.05 -33.59
C ALA A 696 -3.41 26.87 -32.72
N LEU A 697 -2.84 25.65 -32.69
CA LEU A 697 -1.62 25.35 -31.93
C LEU A 697 -0.36 25.94 -32.60
N LEU A 698 -0.18 25.72 -33.90
CA LEU A 698 1.03 26.13 -34.62
C LEU A 698 1.17 27.66 -34.72
N ARG A 699 0.06 28.41 -34.82
CA ARG A 699 0.08 29.89 -34.82
C ARG A 699 0.68 30.50 -33.55
N ARG A 700 0.66 29.77 -32.43
CA ARG A 700 1.26 30.23 -31.16
C ARG A 700 2.79 30.17 -31.18
N TYR A 701 3.36 29.25 -31.95
CA TYR A 701 4.82 29.02 -32.02
C TYR A 701 5.45 29.66 -33.26
N VAL A 702 4.73 29.73 -34.38
CA VAL A 702 5.25 30.20 -35.66
C VAL A 702 4.89 31.67 -35.86
N THR A 703 5.77 32.57 -35.41
CA THR A 703 5.52 34.03 -35.49
C THR A 703 6.54 34.77 -36.36
N THR A 704 7.80 34.33 -36.37
CA THR A 704 8.85 34.98 -37.15
C THR A 704 9.07 34.29 -38.49
N GLY A 705 9.61 35.04 -39.47
CA GLY A 705 9.99 34.46 -40.76
C GLY A 705 11.08 33.39 -40.67
N ALA A 706 11.87 33.37 -39.58
CA ALA A 706 12.85 32.32 -39.33
C ALA A 706 12.20 31.03 -38.80
N ASP A 707 11.19 31.14 -37.94
CA ASP A 707 10.42 29.99 -37.44
C ASP A 707 9.62 29.32 -38.55
N GLN A 708 9.05 30.13 -39.47
CA GLN A 708 8.35 29.65 -40.66
C GLN A 708 9.25 28.80 -41.56
N GLN A 709 10.50 29.22 -41.75
CA GLN A 709 11.48 28.49 -42.56
C GLN A 709 11.87 27.17 -41.88
N LYS A 710 12.11 27.20 -40.56
CA LYS A 710 12.42 26.00 -39.76
C LYS A 710 11.27 25.00 -39.71
N LEU A 711 10.02 25.45 -39.70
CA LEU A 711 8.85 24.56 -39.76
C LEU A 711 8.80 23.78 -41.08
N ILE A 712 9.12 24.44 -42.20
CA ILE A 712 9.16 23.79 -43.51
C ILE A 712 10.33 22.79 -43.57
N GLU A 713 11.48 23.14 -43.02
CA GLU A 713 12.64 22.23 -42.92
C GLU A 713 12.32 21.01 -42.03
N ALA A 714 11.64 21.21 -40.90
CA ALA A 714 11.15 20.11 -40.07
C ALA A 714 10.14 19.22 -40.83
N LEU A 715 9.25 19.81 -41.62
CA LEU A 715 8.32 19.03 -42.46
C LEU A 715 9.07 18.22 -43.54
N GLU A 716 10.19 18.70 -44.07
CA GLU A 716 11.06 17.94 -44.98
C GLU A 716 11.71 16.75 -44.26
N GLU A 717 12.30 16.98 -43.08
CA GLU A 717 12.95 15.96 -42.23
C GLU A 717 11.96 14.86 -41.81
N LEU A 718 10.74 15.25 -41.40
CA LEU A 718 9.67 14.31 -41.04
C LEU A 718 9.30 13.34 -42.16
N CYS A 719 9.53 13.71 -43.41
CA CYS A 719 9.22 12.86 -44.55
C CYS A 719 10.35 11.89 -44.91
N GLU A 720 11.56 12.19 -44.49
CA GLU A 720 12.73 11.34 -44.69
C GLU A 720 12.83 10.31 -43.55
N ASP A 721 12.57 10.75 -42.31
CA ASP A 721 12.88 9.96 -41.11
C ASP A 721 11.66 9.31 -40.44
N ALA A 722 10.63 10.10 -40.10
CA ALA A 722 9.59 9.66 -39.17
C ALA A 722 8.29 9.14 -39.83
N LEU A 723 7.80 9.80 -40.90
CA LEU A 723 6.48 9.55 -41.48
C LEU A 723 6.55 9.52 -43.02
N PRO A 724 6.90 8.38 -43.64
CA PRO A 724 7.08 8.29 -45.10
C PRO A 724 5.83 8.62 -45.93
N TRP A 725 4.62 8.44 -45.36
CA TRP A 725 3.36 8.74 -46.04
C TRP A 725 3.13 10.25 -46.25
N VAL A 726 3.76 11.11 -45.43
CA VAL A 726 3.65 12.58 -45.56
C VAL A 726 4.27 13.02 -46.89
N ALA A 727 5.20 12.24 -47.45
CA ALA A 727 5.76 12.49 -48.77
C ALA A 727 4.74 12.45 -49.90
N ASP A 728 3.73 11.60 -49.81
CA ASP A 728 2.68 11.48 -50.82
C ASP A 728 1.60 12.56 -50.70
N VAL A 729 1.54 13.27 -49.57
CA VAL A 729 0.48 14.23 -49.23
C VAL A 729 1.04 15.63 -48.99
N PHE A 730 2.34 15.85 -49.22
CA PHE A 730 3.04 17.09 -48.91
C PHE A 730 2.38 18.35 -49.46
N GLN A 731 1.98 18.33 -50.73
CA GLN A 731 1.31 19.46 -51.38
C GLN A 731 0.05 19.87 -50.61
N PHE A 732 -0.72 18.90 -50.11
CA PHE A 732 -1.94 19.15 -49.35
C PHE A 732 -1.65 19.65 -47.94
N VAL A 733 -0.57 19.19 -47.29
CA VAL A 733 -0.15 19.71 -45.99
C VAL A 733 0.34 21.17 -46.13
N MET A 734 1.13 21.46 -47.17
CA MET A 734 1.57 22.83 -47.48
C MET A 734 0.39 23.76 -47.80
N GLN A 735 -0.58 23.28 -48.58
CA GLN A 735 -1.81 24.02 -48.85
C GLN A 735 -2.63 24.27 -47.58
N ALA A 736 -2.78 23.26 -46.72
CA ALA A 736 -3.50 23.41 -45.45
C ALA A 736 -2.82 24.42 -44.49
N LEU A 737 -1.48 24.46 -44.45
CA LEU A 737 -0.75 25.45 -43.66
C LEU A 737 -0.89 26.88 -44.22
N TYR A 738 -1.10 27.02 -45.54
CA TYR A 738 -1.40 28.29 -46.19
C TYR A 738 -2.85 28.74 -45.95
N ASP A 739 -3.83 27.88 -46.21
CA ASP A 739 -5.27 28.16 -46.06
C ASP A 739 -5.65 28.57 -44.62
N HIS A 740 -4.84 28.18 -43.64
CA HIS A 740 -5.01 28.51 -42.23
C HIS A 740 -3.97 29.49 -41.68
N ASP A 741 -3.38 30.36 -42.51
CA ASP A 741 -2.51 31.47 -42.09
C ASP A 741 -1.31 31.07 -41.20
N VAL A 742 -0.82 29.83 -41.28
CA VAL A 742 0.37 29.40 -40.53
C VAL A 742 1.65 29.76 -41.32
N LEU A 743 1.60 29.58 -42.64
CA LEU A 743 2.68 29.93 -43.56
C LEU A 743 2.21 30.98 -44.57
N PRO A 744 2.77 32.21 -44.56
CA PRO A 744 2.47 33.20 -45.57
C PRO A 744 3.10 32.82 -46.91
N GLU A 745 2.52 33.32 -48.00
CA GLU A 745 3.00 33.09 -49.38
C GLU A 745 4.50 33.37 -49.53
N GLN A 746 4.96 34.48 -48.97
CA GLN A 746 6.35 34.91 -49.02
C GLN A 746 7.34 33.86 -48.45
N ALA A 747 6.93 33.07 -47.46
CA ALA A 747 7.75 32.00 -46.89
C ALA A 747 7.83 30.79 -47.83
N ILE A 748 6.70 30.43 -48.46
CA ILE A 748 6.61 29.31 -49.41
C ILE A 748 7.43 29.61 -50.67
N VAL A 749 7.37 30.84 -51.19
CA VAL A 749 8.16 31.26 -52.36
C VAL A 749 9.66 31.29 -52.04
N ARG A 750 10.06 31.74 -50.84
CA ARG A 750 11.46 31.71 -50.39
C ARG A 750 11.98 30.28 -50.28
N TRP A 751 11.19 29.38 -49.72
CA TRP A 751 11.52 27.97 -49.67
C TRP A 751 11.65 27.36 -51.08
N ALA A 752 10.72 27.68 -51.99
CA ALA A 752 10.74 27.17 -53.36
C ALA A 752 11.98 27.64 -54.14
N ALA A 753 12.38 28.89 -53.98
CA ALA A 753 13.61 29.43 -54.57
C ALA A 753 14.88 28.75 -54.01
N ALA A 754 14.90 28.46 -52.70
CA ALA A 754 15.99 27.71 -52.07
C ALA A 754 16.03 26.24 -52.55
N ALA A 755 14.87 25.62 -52.78
CA ALA A 755 14.76 24.25 -53.29
C ALA A 755 15.25 24.12 -54.76
N ASP A 756 15.20 25.20 -55.54
CA ASP A 756 15.70 25.23 -56.92
C ASP A 756 17.23 25.24 -57.01
N ALA A 757 17.86 25.88 -56.02
CA ALA A 757 19.31 25.90 -55.84
C ALA A 757 19.87 24.56 -55.33
N ALA A 758 19.02 23.62 -54.91
CA ALA A 758 19.45 22.32 -54.37
C ALA A 758 19.99 21.36 -55.46
N PRO A 759 20.94 20.47 -55.10
CA PRO A 759 21.56 19.54 -56.04
C PRO A 759 20.56 18.58 -56.70
N ALA A 760 20.84 18.20 -57.95
CA ALA A 760 19.99 17.30 -58.73
C ALA A 760 19.89 15.92 -58.06
N GLY A 761 18.67 15.53 -57.67
CA GLY A 761 18.40 14.26 -56.98
C GLY A 761 18.14 14.38 -55.47
N SER A 762 18.23 15.58 -54.88
CA SER A 762 17.82 15.80 -53.49
C SER A 762 16.30 15.65 -53.29
N ALA A 763 15.88 15.12 -52.14
CA ALA A 763 14.47 14.97 -51.79
C ALA A 763 13.73 16.32 -51.85
N ARG A 764 14.35 17.39 -51.34
CA ARG A 764 13.90 18.79 -51.46
C ARG A 764 13.50 19.20 -52.88
N LYS A 765 14.27 18.80 -53.90
CA LYS A 765 13.96 19.09 -55.32
C LYS A 765 12.81 18.25 -55.87
N ALA A 766 12.68 17.00 -55.43
CA ALA A 766 11.54 16.15 -55.74
C ALA A 766 10.23 16.71 -55.14
N ARG A 767 10.30 17.25 -53.93
CA ARG A 767 9.16 17.89 -53.24
C ARG A 767 8.73 19.20 -53.88
N ARG A 768 9.67 20.03 -54.33
CA ARG A 768 9.36 21.20 -55.17
C ARG A 768 8.62 20.81 -56.45
N THR A 769 9.00 19.70 -57.07
CA THR A 769 8.34 19.20 -58.29
C THR A 769 6.90 18.75 -58.03
N GLN A 770 6.63 18.14 -56.87
CA GLN A 770 5.28 17.78 -56.43
C GLN A 770 4.41 19.01 -56.13
N CYS A 771 4.98 20.05 -55.52
CA CYS A 771 4.27 21.30 -55.22
C CYS A 771 4.15 22.26 -56.43
N ALA A 772 4.69 21.92 -57.61
CA ALA A 772 4.68 22.80 -58.77
C ALA A 772 3.28 23.30 -59.18
N PRO A 773 2.21 22.47 -59.17
CA PRO A 773 0.85 22.94 -59.48
C PRO A 773 0.30 23.96 -58.47
N PHE A 774 0.70 23.83 -57.20
CA PHE A 774 0.30 24.76 -56.14
C PHE A 774 1.09 26.08 -56.23
N LEU A 775 2.38 26.02 -56.55
CA LEU A 775 3.21 27.21 -56.77
C LEU A 775 2.77 28.02 -57.99
N THR A 776 2.34 27.35 -59.08
CA THR A 776 1.77 28.06 -60.24
C THR A 776 0.45 28.74 -59.90
N TRP A 777 -0.39 28.09 -59.09
CA TRP A 777 -1.64 28.69 -58.63
C TRP A 777 -1.42 29.90 -57.71
N LEU A 778 -0.44 29.84 -56.80
CA LEU A 778 -0.07 30.98 -55.96
C LEU A 778 0.39 32.18 -56.80
N ALA A 779 1.25 31.95 -57.80
CA ALA A 779 1.73 33.00 -58.71
C ALA A 779 0.63 33.61 -59.60
N GLU A 780 -0.37 32.81 -59.99
CA GLU A 780 -1.55 33.31 -60.73
C GLU A 780 -2.49 34.12 -59.82
N ALA A 781 -2.70 33.69 -58.58
CA ALA A 781 -3.52 34.39 -57.58
C ALA A 781 -2.93 35.75 -57.16
N GLU A 782 -1.60 35.88 -57.11
CA GLU A 782 -0.92 37.16 -56.86
C GLU A 782 -1.20 38.17 -57.98
N SER A 783 -1.17 37.72 -59.25
CA SER A 783 -1.41 38.58 -60.41
C SER A 783 -2.84 39.12 -60.51
N ASP A 784 -3.83 38.37 -60.02
CA ASP A 784 -5.24 38.77 -60.00
C ASP A 784 -5.59 39.74 -58.84
N SER A 785 -4.81 39.73 -57.75
CA SER A 785 -5.03 40.61 -56.58
C SER A 785 -4.37 41.99 -56.70
N GLY A 786 -3.43 42.14 -57.64
CA GLY A 786 -2.71 43.40 -57.92
C GLY A 786 -3.43 44.37 -58.85
N ASP A 787 -4.49 43.94 -59.55
CA ASP A 787 -5.13 44.70 -60.63
C ASP A 787 -6.40 45.48 -60.21
N GLU A 788 -6.74 45.56 -58.91
CA GLU A 788 -7.91 46.33 -58.43
C GLU A 788 -7.60 47.72 -57.82
N ASN A 789 -6.41 48.30 -58.05
CA ASN A 789 -6.10 49.66 -57.57
C ASN A 789 -5.43 50.60 -58.61
N GLU A 790 -5.68 50.40 -59.90
CA GLU A 790 -5.43 51.42 -60.93
C GLU A 790 -6.54 51.36 -61.99
N ASP A 791 -7.73 51.87 -61.66
CA ASP A 791 -8.66 52.62 -62.55
C ASP A 791 -10.08 52.74 -61.92
N ASP A 792 -10.24 53.67 -60.97
CA ASP A 792 -11.37 54.64 -60.85
C ASP A 792 -11.31 55.49 -59.56
#